data_AF-A0A959PK28-F1
#
_entry.id   AF-A0A959PK28-F1
#
_cell.length_a   1.000
_cell.length_b   1.000
_cell.length_c   1.000
_cell.angle_alpha   90.00
_cell.angle_beta   90.00
_cell.angle_gamma   90.00
#
_symmetry.space_group_name_H-M   'P 1'
#
loop_
_entity.id
_entity.type
_entity.pdbx_description
1 polymer ?
#
loop_
_entity_poly.entity_id
_entity_poly.type
_entity_poly.pdbx_seq_one_letter_code
_entity_poly.pdbx_strand_id
1 'polypeptide(L)'
;SYQLSNDRSFTEIHELDIGDERLIQLTTNDGLEWICYADDIPELLGMEPPATRSGGRMRIELPVQLTVQTDRGTRQGSGFEFIRLDIIKGDPVEKVAQKLAELIDKKAMKDPGLKMVSRDFQVQPAGNVSAQAHYLLMLHGTFASTVGSFDKFPSDRWHDIYDHFNGQVLGWDHFTVKHSPYKNVLDLLELFPEELQLTLVSASRGGLLADVLARCDHRNPIVGFTDDEIQIIAADAAEQAEEMRQINRLANVKRIEIHRVIRVASPAAGTILLDRRLDHFLHGLLNLIQTALGSKVNLLYDVVKSFLLAVVKERFHARSFPGLWAMVPETTYQQVNNNDFQLSSPLYAVAGDAEVGHGIWNSLKVILTNLYYREANDFVVNTRAMTQGLLNRSERYFIRVEEAGINHFAYFHFPTSSVAIAGALTATQPSVQGFTAILDTSLGRGVALALFNMGALVSDHVTGKRPIVVLLPGIMGSNLYHGDDCIWLDFPELNKGGILKYLKIDGAGIAAKSVVQKYYHRFKEDLISEYDVVILPFDWRLAVDDIASEVNKKMESLLVHQQPVYLVSHSMGGLVARAWKQQFPATWQAFTALPRAKWIMLGTPWLGSYLIMEVLTGHSRRLRQLSFLDFKHSKKTLLDVFNRYPGIFDLLPVNEEPMEQSTFWKDILNHVDEDINPPPAASLHHFNHFKQATLGQSEISGNDRNFIYYIAGQSDSTTNGYQIAESFFRGKYLRYTSTREGDGSVTWSSGIPAGLKPEHLYYSSIEHGNLANAPEVITALKELFRQGATLKLSNSKPAVTARGTGISAPADMVPMAPDYYNPDVITDNLFGITTRDRSQQVPETPIRVEVFNGDLKWSRFPVMIGHFQSDGIVSAERTLDTYLGGKLFEHKQIGFYPGDIGDSVIIFDENQTPTGAVVIGLGNKDVLTGYELANSVEKAVLRYALFFRDTQPGKETPARQGISTLLVGSAYGRLPMAESVRSIIIGVQRANKIILGMGSDLQPITTLEFVDYYQDNAYECYKILRQLKEDKNTISIELREEIERGFGNRSRLLREESRSWWQSMTT
;
A
#
# COMPACT_ATOMS: atom_id res chain seq x y z
N SER A 1 37.83 15.81 5.47
CA SER A 1 36.80 16.34 4.57
C SER A 1 37.37 16.34 3.17
N TYR A 2 36.67 15.74 2.22
CA TYR A 2 36.96 15.79 0.79
C TYR A 2 35.78 16.48 0.10
N GLN A 3 36.06 17.45 -0.79
CA GLN A 3 35.04 18.25 -1.48
C GLN A 3 35.25 18.13 -2.98
N LEU A 4 34.19 17.79 -3.72
CA LEU A 4 34.21 17.70 -5.18
C LEU A 4 34.21 19.12 -5.78
N SER A 5 35.09 19.37 -6.75
CA SER A 5 35.16 20.67 -7.43
C SER A 5 34.08 20.77 -8.52
N ASN A 6 33.55 21.98 -8.74
CA ASN A 6 32.51 22.24 -9.76
C ASN A 6 33.08 22.36 -11.19
N ASP A 7 34.38 22.17 -11.40
CA ASP A 7 34.99 22.32 -12.73
C ASP A 7 34.74 21.07 -13.58
N ARG A 8 33.84 21.21 -14.57
CA ARG A 8 33.38 20.16 -15.51
C ARG A 8 34.43 19.65 -16.51
N SER A 9 35.72 19.79 -16.22
CA SER A 9 36.78 19.27 -17.06
C SER A 9 37.55 18.19 -16.30
N PHE A 10 37.43 16.95 -16.78
CA PHE A 10 38.10 15.71 -16.36
C PHE A 10 37.38 14.85 -15.30
N THR A 11 37.05 13.62 -15.69
CA THR A 11 36.68 12.51 -14.80
C THR A 11 37.95 11.96 -14.16
N GLU A 12 38.51 12.66 -13.17
CA GLU A 12 39.58 12.09 -12.33
C GLU A 12 38.96 11.15 -11.27
N ILE A 13 39.44 9.90 -11.23
CA ILE A 13 39.08 8.95 -10.17
C ILE A 13 39.96 9.26 -8.96
N HIS A 14 39.35 9.73 -7.88
CA HIS A 14 40.05 9.96 -6.61
C HIS A 14 39.89 8.75 -5.69
N GLU A 15 40.99 8.08 -5.36
CA GLU A 15 41.00 7.03 -4.33
C GLU A 15 41.19 7.68 -2.94
N LEU A 16 40.24 7.45 -2.03
CA LEU A 16 40.29 7.95 -0.66
C LEU A 16 40.46 6.77 0.31
N ASP A 17 41.52 6.79 1.12
CA ASP A 17 41.68 5.81 2.21
C ASP A 17 40.89 6.27 3.44
N ILE A 18 39.84 5.52 3.75
CA ILE A 18 38.95 5.77 4.90
C ILE A 18 39.50 5.18 6.21
N GLY A 19 40.57 4.37 6.17
CA GLY A 19 41.13 3.69 7.34
C GLY A 19 40.17 2.68 7.99
N ASP A 20 40.50 2.26 9.23
CA ASP A 20 39.67 1.33 10.00
C ASP A 20 38.37 1.98 10.52
N GLU A 21 38.40 3.30 10.70
CA GLU A 21 37.26 4.13 11.08
C GLU A 21 36.38 4.40 9.85
N ARG A 22 35.57 3.40 9.48
CA ARG A 22 34.74 3.38 8.28
C ARG A 22 33.54 4.35 8.29
N LEU A 23 33.41 5.23 9.27
CA LEU A 23 32.26 6.14 9.46
C LEU A 23 32.44 7.44 8.65
N ILE A 24 31.48 7.73 7.78
CA ILE A 24 31.49 8.88 6.88
C ILE A 24 30.21 9.71 6.99
N GLN A 25 30.32 10.98 6.63
CA GLN A 25 29.18 11.86 6.36
C GLN A 25 29.23 12.30 4.90
N LEU A 26 28.21 11.94 4.14
CA LEU A 26 27.97 12.42 2.78
C LEU A 26 27.13 13.69 2.83
N THR A 27 27.48 14.69 2.01
CA THR A 27 26.70 15.91 1.84
C THR A 27 26.38 16.14 0.37
N THR A 28 25.13 16.38 0.06
CA THR A 28 24.65 16.64 -1.31
C THR A 28 24.69 18.12 -1.68
N ASN A 29 24.54 18.41 -2.97
CA ASN A 29 24.50 19.77 -3.51
C ASN A 29 23.34 20.63 -2.98
N ASP A 30 22.20 20.01 -2.61
CA ASP A 30 21.09 20.66 -1.91
C ASP A 30 21.24 20.66 -0.37
N GLY A 31 22.39 20.21 0.14
CA GLY A 31 22.77 20.36 1.56
C GLY A 31 22.25 19.29 2.51
N LEU A 32 21.71 18.18 2.00
CA LEU A 32 21.35 16.99 2.79
C LEU A 32 22.60 16.34 3.37
N GLU A 33 22.55 16.01 4.67
CA GLU A 33 23.60 15.26 5.37
C GLU A 33 23.15 13.80 5.60
N TRP A 34 23.99 12.86 5.20
CA TRP A 34 23.80 11.44 5.44
C TRP A 34 25.01 10.83 6.14
N ILE A 35 24.81 10.37 7.37
CA ILE A 35 25.87 9.74 8.18
C ILE A 35 25.72 8.23 8.10
N CYS A 36 26.72 7.52 7.57
CA CYS A 36 26.71 6.06 7.47
C CYS A 36 28.12 5.50 7.48
N TYR A 37 28.25 4.18 7.56
CA TYR A 37 29.53 3.57 7.22
C TYR A 37 29.68 3.51 5.70
N ALA A 38 30.92 3.55 5.23
CA ALA A 38 31.19 3.54 3.78
C ALA A 38 30.58 2.29 3.11
N ASP A 39 30.63 1.14 3.80
CA ASP A 39 30.14 -0.15 3.33
C ASP A 39 28.63 -0.17 2.99
N ASP A 40 27.86 0.79 3.50
CA ASP A 40 26.41 0.88 3.29
C ASP A 40 26.00 1.75 2.10
N ILE A 41 26.96 2.39 1.43
CA ILE A 41 26.71 3.20 0.22
C ILE A 41 25.95 2.39 -0.84
N PRO A 42 26.33 1.13 -1.19
CA PRO A 42 25.58 0.39 -2.21
C PRO A 42 24.09 0.23 -1.88
N GLU A 43 23.76 -0.01 -0.59
CA GLU A 43 22.37 -0.10 -0.13
C GLU A 43 21.63 1.25 -0.27
N LEU A 44 22.26 2.35 0.16
CA LEU A 44 21.73 3.72 0.00
C LEU A 44 21.42 4.06 -1.47
N LEU A 45 22.24 3.55 -2.39
CA LEU A 45 22.16 3.84 -3.82
C LEU A 45 21.33 2.83 -4.62
N GLY A 46 20.81 1.78 -3.97
CA GLY A 46 20.14 0.67 -4.66
C GLY A 46 21.07 -0.08 -5.63
N MET A 47 22.38 -0.05 -5.38
CA MET A 47 23.40 -0.72 -6.18
C MET A 47 23.72 -2.10 -5.57
N GLU A 48 24.11 -3.05 -6.43
CA GLU A 48 24.62 -4.33 -5.92
C GLU A 48 25.95 -4.10 -5.18
N PRO A 49 26.12 -4.64 -3.96
CA PRO A 49 27.40 -4.58 -3.27
C PRO A 49 28.46 -5.29 -4.11
N PRO A 50 29.67 -4.70 -4.24
CA PRO A 50 30.72 -5.28 -5.08
C PRO A 50 31.09 -6.67 -4.56
N ALA A 51 31.15 -7.65 -5.45
CA ALA A 51 31.54 -9.02 -5.12
C ALA A 51 32.97 -9.03 -4.53
N THR A 52 33.08 -9.22 -3.21
CA THR A 52 34.38 -9.38 -2.55
C THR A 52 34.94 -10.76 -2.87
N ARG A 53 35.98 -10.82 -3.70
CA ARG A 53 36.89 -11.99 -3.70
C ARG A 53 37.61 -12.04 -2.36
N SER A 54 37.66 -13.20 -1.72
CA SER A 54 38.34 -13.42 -0.45
C SER A 54 39.75 -12.82 -0.46
N GLY A 55 39.98 -11.78 0.36
CA GLY A 55 41.28 -11.11 0.54
C GLY A 55 41.51 -9.80 -0.24
N GLY A 56 40.54 -9.29 -1.01
CA GLY A 56 40.66 -8.00 -1.69
C GLY A 56 40.25 -6.79 -0.83
N ARG A 57 40.89 -5.62 -1.01
CA ARG A 57 40.41 -4.34 -0.44
C ARG A 57 39.03 -4.00 -1.04
N MET A 58 38.05 -3.73 -0.20
CA MET A 58 36.70 -3.30 -0.63
C MET A 58 36.81 -1.93 -1.31
N ARG A 59 36.34 -1.83 -2.55
CA ARG A 59 36.27 -0.59 -3.32
C ARG A 59 34.81 -0.25 -3.54
N ILE A 60 34.41 0.94 -3.13
CA ILE A 60 33.04 1.44 -3.26
C ILE A 60 33.11 2.64 -4.19
N GLU A 61 32.44 2.52 -5.35
CA GLU A 61 32.34 3.61 -6.30
C GLU A 61 31.13 4.48 -5.96
N LEU A 62 31.38 5.74 -5.61
CA LEU A 62 30.34 6.75 -5.41
C LEU A 62 30.09 7.44 -6.76
N PRO A 63 28.91 7.28 -7.38
CA PRO A 63 28.58 8.00 -8.60
C PRO A 63 28.45 9.50 -8.30
N VAL A 64 28.95 10.34 -9.21
CA VAL A 64 28.88 11.82 -9.09
C VAL A 64 27.43 12.30 -9.14
N GLN A 65 26.56 11.63 -9.91
CA GLN A 65 25.13 11.92 -10.05
C GLN A 65 24.28 10.68 -9.79
N LEU A 66 23.22 10.83 -9.01
CA LEU A 66 22.19 9.81 -8.80
C LEU A 66 20.89 10.27 -9.44
N THR A 67 20.27 9.41 -10.25
CA THR A 67 18.99 9.69 -10.90
C THR A 67 17.96 8.63 -10.51
N VAL A 68 16.75 9.06 -10.16
CA VAL A 68 15.61 8.14 -9.98
C VAL A 68 15.09 7.75 -11.35
N GLN A 69 15.00 6.45 -11.61
CA GLN A 69 14.11 5.94 -12.66
C GLN A 69 12.70 5.89 -12.07
N THR A 70 11.86 6.85 -12.44
CA THR A 70 10.42 6.68 -12.26
C THR A 70 9.95 5.64 -13.28
N ASP A 71 9.06 4.72 -12.89
CA ASP A 71 8.41 3.72 -13.77
C ASP A 71 7.63 4.33 -14.96
N ARG A 72 7.63 5.67 -15.11
CA ARG A 72 7.16 6.40 -16.28
C ARG A 72 8.36 6.75 -17.16
N GLY A 73 8.41 6.17 -18.37
CA GLY A 73 9.50 6.25 -19.35
C GLY A 73 9.82 7.64 -19.94
N THR A 74 9.80 8.72 -19.15
CA THR A 74 10.29 10.04 -19.55
C THR A 74 11.71 10.27 -19.03
N ARG A 75 12.62 10.54 -19.96
CA ARG A 75 14.08 10.63 -19.78
C ARG A 75 14.58 11.92 -19.11
N GLN A 76 13.90 12.40 -18.07
CA GLN A 76 14.41 13.47 -17.20
C GLN A 76 14.05 13.17 -15.73
N GLY A 77 14.86 12.34 -15.08
CA GLY A 77 14.78 12.16 -13.63
C GLY A 77 15.37 13.38 -12.91
N SER A 78 14.72 13.83 -11.85
CA SER A 78 15.31 14.75 -10.87
C SER A 78 16.41 13.99 -10.11
N GLY A 79 17.67 14.28 -10.45
CA GLY A 79 18.84 13.70 -9.81
C GLY A 79 19.51 14.63 -8.80
N PHE A 80 20.43 14.09 -8.01
CA PHE A 80 21.26 14.86 -7.07
C PHE A 80 22.74 14.45 -7.12
N GLU A 81 23.60 15.32 -6.59
CA GLU A 81 25.06 15.12 -6.57
C GLU A 81 25.58 15.15 -5.14
N PHE A 82 26.46 14.21 -4.78
CA PHE A 82 27.27 14.36 -3.56
C PHE A 82 28.38 15.35 -3.83
N ILE A 83 28.56 16.34 -2.97
CA ILE A 83 29.59 17.39 -3.12
C ILE A 83 30.66 17.32 -2.04
N ARG A 84 30.39 16.65 -0.91
CA ARG A 84 31.34 16.54 0.21
C ARG A 84 31.24 15.18 0.89
N LEU A 85 32.39 14.64 1.27
CA LEU A 85 32.54 13.46 2.10
C LEU A 85 33.44 13.78 3.29
N ASP A 86 32.93 13.62 4.50
CA ASP A 86 33.68 13.79 5.75
C ASP A 86 33.94 12.44 6.38
N ILE A 87 35.20 12.11 6.69
CA ILE A 87 35.53 10.98 7.56
C ILE A 87 35.37 11.46 9.00
N ILE A 88 34.48 10.82 9.75
CA ILE A 88 34.24 11.18 11.15
C ILE A 88 35.24 10.41 12.00
N LYS A 89 36.19 11.13 12.61
CA LYS A 89 37.22 10.56 13.49
C LYS A 89 36.93 10.93 14.94
N GLY A 90 36.86 9.93 15.81
CA GLY A 90 36.78 10.12 17.25
C GLY A 90 35.96 9.01 17.92
N ASP A 91 36.18 8.83 19.22
CA ASP A 91 35.41 7.89 20.03
C ASP A 91 34.22 8.60 20.69
N PRO A 92 32.98 8.48 20.16
CA PRO A 92 31.81 8.65 20.98
C PRO A 92 31.88 7.69 22.16
N VAL A 93 31.60 8.21 23.36
CA VAL A 93 31.53 7.43 24.59
C VAL A 93 30.50 6.31 24.42
N GLU A 94 30.95 5.07 24.59
CA GLU A 94 30.08 3.88 24.67
C GLU A 94 29.03 4.10 25.75
N LYS A 95 27.75 4.10 25.38
CA LYS A 95 26.64 4.42 26.29
C LYS A 95 25.56 3.37 26.17
N VAL A 96 25.18 2.79 27.31
CA VAL A 96 23.96 1.97 27.42
C VAL A 96 22.73 2.77 26.95
N ALA A 97 21.87 2.16 26.13
CA ALA A 97 20.72 2.81 25.49
C ALA A 97 19.88 3.71 26.43
N GLN A 98 19.57 3.24 27.64
CA GLN A 98 18.80 4.01 28.62
C GLN A 98 19.48 5.32 29.04
N LYS A 99 20.81 5.31 29.25
CA LYS A 99 21.58 6.51 29.59
C LYS A 99 21.65 7.48 28.41
N LEU A 100 21.75 6.94 27.19
CA LEU A 100 21.70 7.75 25.98
C LEU A 100 20.34 8.43 25.83
N ALA A 101 19.23 7.68 25.99
CA ALA A 101 17.87 8.19 25.91
C ALA A 101 17.64 9.36 26.88
N GLU A 102 18.01 9.17 28.14
CA GLU A 102 17.88 10.22 29.16
C GLU A 102 18.72 11.47 28.84
N LEU A 103 19.94 11.28 28.36
CA LEU A 103 20.81 12.39 28.00
C LEU A 103 20.28 13.18 26.80
N ILE A 104 19.70 12.48 25.82
CA ILE A 104 19.11 13.10 24.64
C ILE A 104 17.84 13.87 25.01
N ASP A 105 16.96 13.28 25.81
CA ASP A 105 15.77 13.97 26.32
C ASP A 105 16.15 15.22 27.12
N LYS A 106 17.11 15.13 28.07
CA LYS A 106 17.58 16.29 28.86
C LYS A 106 18.26 17.39 28.04
N LYS A 107 18.80 17.07 26.86
CA LYS A 107 19.33 18.08 25.94
C LYS A 107 18.22 18.74 25.14
N ALA A 108 17.19 18.00 24.74
CA ALA A 108 16.01 18.53 24.05
C ALA A 108 15.17 19.44 24.97
N MET A 109 15.05 19.08 26.25
CA MET A 109 14.29 19.80 27.27
C MET A 109 15.08 19.95 28.57
N LYS A 110 15.28 21.20 29.01
CA LYS A 110 16.10 21.49 30.20
C LYS A 110 15.41 21.17 31.52
N ASP A 111 14.08 21.35 31.58
CA ASP A 111 13.30 21.27 32.82
C ASP A 111 11.96 20.55 32.55
N PRO A 112 11.92 19.21 32.51
CA PRO A 112 10.70 18.45 32.27
C PRO A 112 9.66 18.69 33.37
N GLY A 113 8.38 18.53 33.04
CA GLY A 113 7.26 18.69 33.98
C GLY A 113 6.11 19.52 33.41
N LEU A 114 5.07 19.69 34.22
CA LEU A 114 3.87 20.44 33.85
C LEU A 114 4.17 21.93 33.91
N LYS A 115 3.81 22.66 32.85
CA LYS A 115 4.06 24.09 32.67
C LYS A 115 2.75 24.85 32.50
N MET A 116 2.72 26.08 32.99
CA MET A 116 1.71 27.08 32.62
C MET A 116 2.25 27.90 31.45
N VAL A 117 1.46 28.05 30.39
CA VAL A 117 1.79 28.86 29.22
C VAL A 117 1.12 30.22 29.37
N SER A 118 1.86 31.31 29.13
CA SER A 118 1.33 32.67 29.19
C SER A 118 0.80 33.16 27.83
N ARG A 119 0.13 34.32 27.85
CA ARG A 119 -0.39 34.97 26.65
C ARG A 119 0.71 35.32 25.63
N ASP A 120 1.93 35.61 26.09
CA ASP A 120 3.11 35.86 25.23
C ASP A 120 3.96 34.59 24.99
N PHE A 121 3.36 33.41 25.16
CA PHE A 121 3.97 32.08 24.98
C PHE A 121 5.17 31.76 25.89
N GLN A 122 5.40 32.55 26.94
CA GLN A 122 6.38 32.21 27.97
C GLN A 122 5.88 31.05 28.84
N VAL A 123 6.76 30.10 29.15
CA VAL A 123 6.45 28.93 29.97
C VAL A 123 7.12 29.01 31.33
N GLN A 124 6.40 28.58 32.37
CA GLN A 124 6.90 28.47 33.74
C GLN A 124 6.35 27.19 34.40
N PRO A 125 7.00 26.61 35.42
CA PRO A 125 6.46 25.47 36.16
C PRO A 125 5.02 25.73 36.61
N ALA A 126 4.13 24.76 36.38
CA ALA A 126 2.75 24.87 36.81
C ALA A 126 2.69 24.89 38.35
N GLY A 127 1.93 25.83 38.91
CA GLY A 127 1.52 25.80 40.31
C GLY A 127 0.39 24.79 40.54
N ASN A 128 -0.47 25.05 41.52
CA ASN A 128 -1.65 24.21 41.73
C ASN A 128 -2.66 24.37 40.58
N VAL A 129 -2.94 23.27 39.88
CA VAL A 129 -4.03 23.18 38.89
C VAL A 129 -5.36 23.04 39.63
N SER A 130 -6.35 23.85 39.27
CA SER A 130 -7.68 23.84 39.91
C SER A 130 -8.67 22.96 39.15
N ALA A 131 -9.48 22.17 39.83
CA ALA A 131 -10.53 21.37 39.19
C ALA A 131 -11.70 22.23 38.62
N GLN A 132 -11.82 23.49 39.03
CA GLN A 132 -12.95 24.36 38.65
C GLN A 132 -12.80 25.04 37.28
N ALA A 133 -11.70 24.80 36.58
CA ALA A 133 -11.39 25.44 35.30
C ALA A 133 -11.25 24.40 34.18
N HIS A 134 -11.59 24.82 32.96
CA HIS A 134 -11.35 24.04 31.74
C HIS A 134 -9.99 24.44 31.17
N TYR A 135 -9.05 23.49 31.11
CA TYR A 135 -7.70 23.72 30.61
C TYR A 135 -7.51 23.26 29.17
N LEU A 136 -6.73 24.01 28.40
CA LEU A 136 -6.04 23.49 27.22
C LEU A 136 -4.75 22.78 27.65
N LEU A 137 -4.56 21.54 27.25
CA LEU A 137 -3.32 20.80 27.47
C LEU A 137 -2.58 20.53 26.16
N MET A 138 -1.33 20.96 26.11
CA MET A 138 -0.45 20.89 24.94
C MET A 138 0.56 19.74 25.10
N LEU A 139 0.56 18.80 24.17
CA LEU A 139 1.37 17.57 24.19
C LEU A 139 2.34 17.55 23.00
N HIS A 140 3.64 17.71 23.26
CA HIS A 140 4.63 17.89 22.20
C HIS A 140 5.15 16.58 21.58
N GLY A 141 5.88 16.72 20.47
CA GLY A 141 6.45 15.61 19.70
C GLY A 141 7.83 15.13 20.18
N THR A 142 8.43 14.21 19.42
CA THR A 142 9.75 13.63 19.69
C THR A 142 10.86 14.67 19.63
N PHE A 143 11.82 14.62 20.57
CA PHE A 143 12.92 15.57 20.73
C PHE A 143 12.48 17.04 20.91
N ALA A 144 11.21 17.29 21.27
CA ALA A 144 10.68 18.65 21.36
C ALA A 144 10.38 19.05 22.82
N SER A 145 9.89 20.28 22.97
CA SER A 145 9.27 20.81 24.18
C SER A 145 7.97 21.53 23.80
N THR A 146 7.21 21.99 24.80
CA THR A 146 6.00 22.82 24.62
C THR A 146 6.31 24.04 23.77
N VAL A 147 7.32 24.83 24.14
CA VAL A 147 7.74 26.01 23.36
C VAL A 147 8.19 25.61 21.96
N GLY A 148 9.07 24.62 21.82
CA GLY A 148 9.64 24.22 20.53
C GLY A 148 8.60 23.69 19.52
N SER A 149 7.46 23.19 20.00
CA SER A 149 6.39 22.66 19.15
C SER A 149 5.34 23.71 18.81
N PHE A 150 4.94 24.52 19.80
CA PHE A 150 3.72 25.29 19.71
C PHE A 150 3.91 26.82 19.65
N ASP A 151 5.08 27.37 20.00
CA ASP A 151 5.41 28.82 19.87
C ASP A 151 5.58 29.27 18.39
N LYS A 152 4.92 28.55 17.49
CA LYS A 152 4.88 28.77 16.04
C LYS A 152 3.54 29.29 15.58
N PHE A 153 2.53 29.27 16.45
CA PHE A 153 1.25 29.92 16.20
C PHE A 153 1.46 31.42 15.96
N PRO A 154 0.82 32.00 14.93
CA PRO A 154 0.74 33.45 14.80
C PRO A 154 0.13 34.09 16.05
N SER A 155 0.68 35.23 16.47
CA SER A 155 0.36 35.83 17.78
C SER A 155 -1.12 36.17 17.95
N ASP A 156 -1.79 36.62 16.88
CA ASP A 156 -3.23 36.84 16.85
C ASP A 156 -4.02 35.55 17.16
N ARG A 157 -3.67 34.45 16.49
CA ARG A 157 -4.31 33.15 16.70
C ARG A 157 -4.06 32.59 18.09
N TRP A 158 -2.83 32.72 18.57
CA TRP A 158 -2.49 32.26 19.93
C TRP A 158 -3.25 33.06 20.99
N HIS A 159 -3.35 34.38 20.84
CA HIS A 159 -4.15 35.21 21.73
C HIS A 159 -5.62 34.77 21.78
N ASP A 160 -6.23 34.50 20.62
CA ASP A 160 -7.61 34.01 20.56
C ASP A 160 -7.79 32.67 21.29
N ILE A 161 -6.85 31.74 21.12
CA ILE A 161 -6.84 30.45 21.84
C ILE A 161 -6.68 30.69 23.35
N TYR A 162 -5.70 31.50 23.77
CA TYR A 162 -5.41 31.77 25.16
C TYR A 162 -6.60 32.43 25.87
N ASP A 163 -7.22 33.42 25.23
CA ASP A 163 -8.35 34.16 25.75
C ASP A 163 -9.60 33.26 25.82
N HIS A 164 -9.81 32.33 24.88
CA HIS A 164 -10.89 31.33 24.93
C HIS A 164 -10.83 30.44 26.18
N PHE A 165 -9.63 30.01 26.58
CA PHE A 165 -9.41 29.21 27.79
C PHE A 165 -9.24 30.05 29.05
N ASN A 166 -9.53 31.36 29.02
CA ASN A 166 -9.37 32.27 30.17
C ASN A 166 -7.97 32.21 30.81
N GLY A 167 -6.95 32.02 29.98
CA GLY A 167 -5.55 31.87 30.39
C GLY A 167 -5.18 30.56 31.08
N GLN A 168 -6.08 29.56 31.07
CA GLN A 168 -5.86 28.23 31.64
C GLN A 168 -5.23 27.30 30.59
N VAL A 169 -3.94 27.51 30.30
CA VAL A 169 -3.22 26.71 29.29
C VAL A 169 -1.99 26.03 29.88
N LEU A 170 -1.94 24.71 29.75
CA LEU A 170 -0.91 23.84 30.26
C LEU A 170 -0.06 23.24 29.13
N GLY A 171 1.24 23.11 29.37
CA GLY A 171 2.16 22.33 28.53
C GLY A 171 2.76 21.18 29.32
N TRP A 172 2.90 20.01 28.71
CA TRP A 172 3.54 18.85 29.33
C TRP A 172 4.90 18.56 28.68
N ASP A 173 5.98 19.01 29.31
CA ASP A 173 7.35 18.72 28.87
C ASP A 173 7.79 17.35 29.39
N HIS A 174 7.79 16.34 28.52
CA HIS A 174 7.93 14.94 28.89
C HIS A 174 9.05 14.20 28.13
N PHE A 175 9.61 13.14 28.72
CA PHE A 175 10.64 12.35 28.04
C PHE A 175 10.10 11.63 26.81
N THR A 176 10.76 11.83 25.67
CA THR A 176 10.28 11.40 24.35
C THR A 176 10.93 10.14 23.83
N VAL A 177 12.17 9.88 24.25
CA VAL A 177 12.95 8.71 23.85
C VAL A 177 12.95 7.67 24.97
N LYS A 178 13.18 8.11 26.21
CA LYS A 178 13.34 7.24 27.38
C LYS A 178 12.03 6.57 27.80
N HIS A 179 10.95 7.33 27.90
CA HIS A 179 9.67 6.86 28.47
C HIS A 179 8.66 6.48 27.38
N SER A 180 7.89 5.42 27.62
CA SER A 180 6.72 5.06 26.81
C SER A 180 5.62 6.14 26.89
N PRO A 181 4.64 6.16 25.97
CA PRO A 181 3.45 7.00 26.15
C PRO A 181 2.69 6.69 27.44
N TYR A 182 2.60 5.41 27.84
CA TYR A 182 1.95 5.01 29.09
C TYR A 182 2.62 5.64 30.31
N LYS A 183 3.96 5.52 30.43
CA LYS A 183 4.71 6.15 31.51
C LYS A 183 4.50 7.66 31.58
N ASN A 184 4.53 8.34 30.43
CA ASN A 184 4.35 9.79 30.37
C ASN A 184 2.93 10.22 30.78
N VAL A 185 1.91 9.42 30.49
CA VAL A 185 0.54 9.71 30.94
C VAL A 185 0.35 9.36 32.41
N LEU A 186 0.93 8.26 32.89
CA LEU A 186 0.94 7.91 34.30
C LEU A 186 1.52 9.06 35.14
N ASP A 187 2.71 9.55 34.77
CA ASP A 187 3.38 10.67 35.45
C ASP A 187 2.54 11.94 35.44
N LEU A 188 1.79 12.18 34.37
CA LEU A 188 0.92 13.33 34.25
C LEU A 188 -0.36 13.21 35.09
N LEU A 189 -1.00 12.03 35.11
CA LEU A 189 -2.19 11.76 35.90
C LEU A 189 -1.93 11.90 37.40
N GLU A 190 -0.73 11.55 37.87
CA GLU A 190 -0.33 11.74 39.26
C GLU A 190 -0.39 13.22 39.69
N LEU A 191 -0.08 14.14 38.77
CA LEU A 191 -0.07 15.59 39.00
C LEU A 191 -1.46 16.24 38.94
N PHE A 192 -2.44 15.59 38.30
CA PHE A 192 -3.77 16.18 38.14
C PHE A 192 -4.58 16.18 39.45
N PRO A 193 -5.39 17.22 39.71
CA PRO A 193 -6.46 17.14 40.69
C PRO A 193 -7.56 16.17 40.21
N GLU A 194 -8.49 15.84 41.10
CA GLU A 194 -9.73 15.13 40.73
C GLU A 194 -10.65 16.07 39.92
N GLU A 195 -11.46 15.48 39.03
CA GLU A 195 -12.49 16.16 38.22
C GLU A 195 -11.97 17.24 37.25
N LEU A 196 -10.73 17.10 36.77
CA LEU A 196 -10.13 18.04 35.83
C LEU A 196 -10.77 17.97 34.44
N GLN A 197 -11.14 19.13 33.88
CA GLN A 197 -11.66 19.26 32.52
C GLN A 197 -10.58 19.72 31.54
N LEU A 198 -10.42 19.00 30.43
CA LEU A 198 -9.33 19.19 29.47
C LEU A 198 -9.82 19.25 28.02
N THR A 199 -9.18 20.12 27.24
CA THR A 199 -9.10 20.04 25.78
C THR A 199 -7.66 19.70 25.40
N LEU A 200 -7.45 18.69 24.54
CA LEU A 200 -6.11 18.24 24.18
C LEU A 200 -5.70 18.76 22.80
N VAL A 201 -4.52 19.34 22.69
CA VAL A 201 -3.83 19.56 21.41
C VAL A 201 -2.47 18.90 21.44
N SER A 202 -2.15 18.18 20.37
CA SER A 202 -0.93 17.39 20.33
C SER A 202 -0.21 17.52 19.00
N ALA A 203 1.12 17.36 19.05
CA ALA A 203 2.01 17.36 17.91
C ALA A 203 2.76 16.04 17.82
N SER A 204 2.79 15.42 16.63
CA SER A 204 3.58 14.21 16.37
C SER A 204 3.29 13.11 17.41
N ARG A 205 4.32 12.51 18.01
CA ARG A 205 4.24 11.51 19.07
C ARG A 205 3.34 11.92 20.25
N GLY A 206 3.19 13.22 20.54
CA GLY A 206 2.27 13.71 21.57
C GLY A 206 0.83 13.24 21.36
N GLY A 207 0.42 12.96 20.11
CA GLY A 207 -0.91 12.40 19.83
C GLY A 207 -1.11 10.99 20.36
N LEU A 208 -0.04 10.21 20.57
CA LEU A 208 -0.12 8.91 21.24
C LEU A 208 -0.44 9.07 22.73
N LEU A 209 0.12 10.11 23.38
CA LEU A 209 -0.24 10.45 24.76
C LEU A 209 -1.67 10.96 24.84
N ALA A 210 -2.10 11.73 23.83
CA ALA A 210 -3.47 12.23 23.73
C ALA A 210 -4.48 11.07 23.63
N ASP A 211 -4.18 10.02 22.86
CA ASP A 211 -5.01 8.82 22.79
C ASP A 211 -5.08 8.10 24.15
N VAL A 212 -3.96 7.90 24.83
CA VAL A 212 -3.93 7.27 26.17
C VAL A 212 -4.71 8.11 27.21
N LEU A 213 -4.58 9.43 27.21
CA LEU A 213 -5.35 10.33 28.07
C LEU A 213 -6.85 10.31 27.74
N ALA A 214 -7.20 10.29 26.45
CA ALA A 214 -8.60 10.22 26.01
C ALA A 214 -9.30 8.96 26.52
N ARG A 215 -8.58 7.83 26.61
CA ARG A 215 -9.09 6.60 27.21
C ARG A 215 -9.38 6.71 28.71
N CYS A 216 -8.71 7.63 29.40
CA CYS A 216 -8.89 7.86 30.84
C CYS A 216 -10.12 8.72 31.17
N ASP A 217 -10.87 9.21 30.17
CA ASP A 217 -12.10 9.95 30.39
C ASP A 217 -13.14 9.11 31.13
N HIS A 218 -13.64 9.62 32.25
CA HIS A 218 -14.53 8.89 33.15
C HIS A 218 -15.92 8.61 32.55
N ARG A 219 -16.27 9.24 31.43
CA ARG A 219 -17.54 9.06 30.72
C ARG A 219 -17.48 7.92 29.71
N ASN A 220 -16.28 7.42 29.40
CA ASN A 220 -16.11 6.29 28.49
C ASN A 220 -16.77 5.03 29.06
N PRO A 221 -17.27 4.11 28.19
CA PRO A 221 -17.81 2.82 28.64
C PRO A 221 -16.79 1.98 29.42
N ILE A 222 -15.52 2.12 29.08
CA ILE A 222 -14.37 1.51 29.74
C ILE A 222 -13.41 2.65 30.08
N VAL A 223 -13.01 2.79 31.35
CA VAL A 223 -12.05 3.83 31.77
C VAL A 223 -10.64 3.22 31.78
N GLY A 224 -9.80 3.68 30.84
CA GLY A 224 -8.43 3.18 30.65
C GLY A 224 -8.36 1.97 29.71
N PHE A 225 -7.85 0.85 30.23
CA PHE A 225 -7.52 -0.37 29.48
C PHE A 225 -8.23 -1.60 30.06
N THR A 226 -8.56 -2.55 29.21
CA THR A 226 -9.10 -3.86 29.59
C THR A 226 -8.00 -4.81 30.05
N ASP A 227 -8.36 -5.85 30.81
CA ASP A 227 -7.41 -6.88 31.25
C ASP A 227 -6.74 -7.60 30.08
N ASP A 228 -7.49 -7.79 28.98
CA ASP A 228 -6.99 -8.39 27.75
C ASP A 228 -5.86 -7.56 27.12
N GLU A 229 -6.07 -6.24 26.97
CA GLU A 229 -5.06 -5.31 26.46
C GLU A 229 -3.80 -5.28 27.33
N ILE A 230 -3.99 -5.33 28.65
CA ILE A 230 -2.88 -5.39 29.61
C ILE A 230 -2.10 -6.71 29.44
N GLN A 231 -2.79 -7.82 29.19
CA GLN A 231 -2.15 -9.12 28.98
C GLN A 231 -1.36 -9.17 27.67
N ILE A 232 -1.88 -8.58 26.59
CA ILE A 232 -1.19 -8.45 25.30
C ILE A 232 0.14 -7.69 25.48
N ILE A 233 0.11 -6.54 26.16
CA ILE A 233 1.30 -5.75 26.44
C ILE A 233 2.25 -6.49 27.40
N ALA A 234 1.72 -7.23 28.38
CA ALA A 234 2.55 -7.97 29.34
C ALA A 234 3.43 -9.04 28.69
N ALA A 235 3.00 -9.62 27.57
CA ALA A 235 3.79 -10.60 26.82
C ALA A 235 5.08 -10.01 26.25
N ASP A 236 5.07 -8.73 25.88
CA ASP A 236 6.19 -8.04 25.22
C ASP A 236 6.93 -7.06 26.14
N ALA A 237 6.22 -6.43 27.08
CA ALA A 237 6.69 -5.35 27.94
C ALA A 237 5.95 -5.33 29.29
N ALA A 238 6.37 -6.19 30.23
CA ALA A 238 5.76 -6.32 31.55
C ALA A 238 5.68 -5.01 32.37
N GLU A 239 6.68 -4.13 32.23
CA GLU A 239 6.71 -2.81 32.88
C GLU A 239 5.54 -1.92 32.39
N GLN A 240 5.32 -1.86 31.08
CA GLN A 240 4.23 -1.09 30.48
C GLN A 240 2.85 -1.63 30.86
N ALA A 241 2.73 -2.95 31.02
CA ALA A 241 1.48 -3.55 31.51
C ALA A 241 1.16 -3.10 32.96
N GLU A 242 2.18 -2.93 33.81
CA GLU A 242 1.96 -2.38 35.15
C GLU A 242 1.64 -0.87 35.12
N GLU A 243 2.27 -0.10 34.21
CA GLU A 243 1.89 1.30 33.97
C GLU A 243 0.42 1.41 33.58
N MET A 244 -0.09 0.54 32.69
CA MET A 244 -1.51 0.50 32.32
C MET A 244 -2.42 0.19 33.52
N ARG A 245 -2.05 -0.74 34.40
CA ARG A 245 -2.81 -1.01 35.64
C ARG A 245 -2.84 0.20 36.55
N GLN A 246 -1.73 0.93 36.67
CA GLN A 246 -1.64 2.16 37.46
C GLN A 246 -2.49 3.28 36.86
N ILE A 247 -2.45 3.45 35.54
CA ILE A 247 -3.30 4.38 34.81
C ILE A 247 -4.78 4.06 35.06
N ASN A 248 -5.21 2.80 34.97
CA ASN A 248 -6.59 2.41 35.27
C ASN A 248 -6.99 2.82 36.70
N ARG A 249 -6.13 2.55 37.70
CA ARG A 249 -6.39 2.94 39.09
C ARG A 249 -6.53 4.45 39.21
N LEU A 250 -5.59 5.22 38.66
CA LEU A 250 -5.60 6.67 38.76
C LEU A 250 -6.76 7.29 37.97
N ALA A 251 -7.05 6.84 36.76
CA ALA A 251 -8.13 7.38 35.94
C ALA A 251 -9.50 7.28 36.64
N ASN A 252 -9.75 6.15 37.32
CA ASN A 252 -10.97 5.97 38.12
C ASN A 252 -11.06 6.91 39.33
N VAL A 253 -9.92 7.26 39.95
CA VAL A 253 -9.86 8.20 41.07
C VAL A 253 -9.95 9.65 40.58
N LYS A 254 -9.15 10.01 39.58
CA LYS A 254 -9.01 11.38 39.07
C LYS A 254 -10.24 11.85 38.31
N ARG A 255 -11.03 10.92 37.72
CA ARG A 255 -12.29 11.23 37.02
C ARG A 255 -12.18 12.42 36.06
N ILE A 256 -11.16 12.42 35.20
CA ILE A 256 -10.94 13.52 34.25
C ILE A 256 -11.98 13.52 33.13
N GLU A 257 -12.25 14.70 32.57
CA GLU A 257 -13.18 14.91 31.46
C GLU A 257 -12.43 15.48 30.24
N ILE A 258 -12.47 14.80 29.10
CA ILE A 258 -11.82 15.24 27.86
C ILE A 258 -12.89 15.79 26.92
N HIS A 259 -12.91 17.10 26.68
CA HIS A 259 -13.94 17.72 25.82
C HIS A 259 -13.69 17.48 24.34
N ARG A 260 -12.41 17.47 23.93
CA ARG A 260 -12.00 17.20 22.54
C ARG A 260 -10.53 16.87 22.45
N VAL A 261 -10.16 16.23 21.35
CA VAL A 261 -8.77 15.88 21.03
C VAL A 261 -8.42 16.39 19.64
N ILE A 262 -7.35 17.19 19.54
CA ILE A 262 -6.75 17.61 18.28
C ILE A 262 -5.38 16.94 18.15
N ARG A 263 -5.24 16.04 17.18
CA ARG A 263 -3.98 15.38 16.83
C ARG A 263 -3.42 15.97 15.56
N VAL A 264 -2.20 16.50 15.63
CA VAL A 264 -1.49 17.10 14.49
C VAL A 264 -0.28 16.23 14.17
N ALA A 265 -0.19 15.76 12.92
CA ALA A 265 0.95 14.96 12.43
C ALA A 265 1.24 13.69 13.26
N SER A 266 0.23 13.12 13.94
CA SER A 266 0.46 12.04 14.89
C SER A 266 0.78 10.71 14.20
N PRO A 267 1.75 9.91 14.68
CA PRO A 267 1.98 8.55 14.20
C PRO A 267 0.95 7.58 14.81
N ALA A 268 -0.36 7.85 14.61
CA ALA A 268 -1.44 7.17 15.32
C ALA A 268 -1.54 5.66 15.00
N ALA A 269 -1.10 5.25 13.81
CA ALA A 269 -0.86 3.85 13.42
C ALA A 269 0.63 3.51 13.23
N GLY A 270 1.51 4.33 13.81
CA GLY A 270 2.96 4.25 13.65
C GLY A 270 3.48 4.97 12.41
N THR A 271 4.79 4.89 12.19
CA THR A 271 5.47 5.39 10.98
C THR A 271 6.41 4.36 10.39
N ILE A 272 6.33 4.19 9.07
CA ILE A 272 7.13 3.24 8.29
C ILE A 272 8.63 3.55 8.38
N LEU A 273 9.00 4.81 8.60
CA LEU A 273 10.41 5.18 8.78
C LEU A 273 11.05 4.53 10.02
N LEU A 274 10.31 4.42 11.12
CA LEU A 274 10.80 3.81 12.35
C LEU A 274 10.69 2.29 12.36
N ASP A 275 9.79 1.72 11.56
CA ASP A 275 9.54 0.28 11.45
C ASP A 275 10.83 -0.52 11.18
N ARG A 276 11.76 0.06 10.42
CA ARG A 276 12.87 -0.70 9.84
C ARG A 276 14.24 -0.30 10.33
N ARG A 277 14.46 1.01 10.48
CA ARG A 277 15.79 1.61 10.67
C ARG A 277 15.66 2.93 11.42
N LEU A 278 16.01 2.89 12.70
CA LEU A 278 15.99 4.06 13.58
C LEU A 278 16.85 5.21 13.01
N ASP A 279 17.99 4.89 12.44
CA ASP A 279 18.88 5.86 11.79
C ASP A 279 18.21 6.58 10.62
N HIS A 280 17.50 5.89 9.72
CA HIS A 280 16.81 6.53 8.60
C HIS A 280 15.74 7.53 9.05
N PHE A 281 14.98 7.18 10.10
CA PHE A 281 14.07 8.12 10.75
C PHE A 281 14.83 9.36 11.25
N LEU A 282 15.98 9.16 11.90
CA LEU A 282 16.80 10.26 12.42
C LEU A 282 17.47 11.09 11.30
N HIS A 283 17.86 10.50 10.16
CA HIS A 283 18.34 11.24 8.99
C HIS A 283 17.21 12.08 8.39
N GLY A 284 16.01 11.51 8.23
CA GLY A 284 14.83 12.25 7.78
C GLY A 284 14.57 13.45 8.69
N LEU A 285 14.56 13.21 10.00
CA LEU A 285 14.35 14.24 11.00
C LEU A 285 15.45 15.33 10.96
N LEU A 286 16.72 14.92 10.94
CA LEU A 286 17.88 15.82 10.93
C LEU A 286 17.82 16.79 9.75
N ASN A 287 17.56 16.26 8.56
CA ASN A 287 17.52 17.04 7.32
C ASN A 287 16.28 17.94 7.25
N LEU A 288 15.15 17.51 7.81
CA LEU A 288 13.96 18.37 7.92
C LEU A 288 14.20 19.53 8.90
N ILE A 289 14.82 19.28 10.05
CA ILE A 289 15.13 20.33 11.05
C ILE A 289 16.01 21.41 10.44
N GLN A 290 17.07 21.03 9.72
CA GLN A 290 18.01 21.97 9.09
C GLN A 290 17.29 22.99 8.21
N THR A 291 16.37 22.50 7.36
CA THR A 291 15.74 23.33 6.34
C THR A 291 14.49 24.05 6.87
N ALA A 292 13.69 23.40 7.72
CA ALA A 292 12.46 23.99 8.27
C ALA A 292 12.72 25.07 9.34
N LEU A 293 13.83 24.97 10.09
CA LEU A 293 14.16 25.91 11.18
C LEU A 293 15.36 26.82 10.87
N GLY A 294 15.90 26.76 9.65
CA GLY A 294 16.76 27.81 9.07
C GLY A 294 18.17 27.98 9.64
N SER A 295 18.66 27.11 10.55
CA SER A 295 20.08 27.14 10.96
C SER A 295 20.61 25.82 11.52
N LYS A 296 21.88 25.49 11.18
CA LYS A 296 22.67 24.40 11.80
C LYS A 296 23.12 24.70 13.24
N VAL A 297 22.75 25.86 13.79
CA VAL A 297 23.06 26.30 15.16
C VAL A 297 21.87 26.01 16.10
N ASN A 298 20.82 25.35 15.59
CA ASN A 298 19.66 24.97 16.39
C ASN A 298 20.01 23.81 17.33
N LEU A 299 19.74 23.97 18.62
CA LEU A 299 19.91 22.95 19.66
C LEU A 299 19.29 21.59 19.25
N LEU A 300 18.13 21.62 18.59
CA LEU A 300 17.43 20.41 18.14
C LEU A 300 18.25 19.64 17.09
N TYR A 301 18.91 20.35 16.17
CA TYR A 301 19.78 19.75 15.15
C TYR A 301 20.94 19.00 15.81
N ASP A 302 21.62 19.64 16.76
CA ASP A 302 22.74 19.04 17.49
C ASP A 302 22.33 17.82 18.32
N VAL A 303 21.14 17.86 18.91
CA VAL A 303 20.55 16.74 19.67
C VAL A 303 20.31 15.55 18.76
N VAL A 304 19.60 15.74 17.65
CA VAL A 304 19.29 14.68 16.69
C VAL A 304 20.57 14.14 16.04
N LYS A 305 21.51 15.01 15.64
CA LYS A 305 22.80 14.60 15.07
C LYS A 305 23.64 13.78 16.06
N SER A 306 23.71 14.23 17.31
CA SER A 306 24.43 13.49 18.37
C SER A 306 23.79 12.13 18.63
N PHE A 307 22.46 12.06 18.61
CA PHE A 307 21.73 10.81 18.80
C PHE A 307 21.92 9.87 17.62
N LEU A 308 21.80 10.37 16.39
CA LEU A 308 22.06 9.62 15.16
C LEU A 308 23.48 9.03 15.17
N LEU A 309 24.50 9.82 15.51
CA LEU A 309 25.87 9.33 15.61
C LEU A 309 26.02 8.18 16.60
N ALA A 310 25.39 8.29 17.77
CA ALA A 310 25.43 7.22 18.78
C ALA A 310 24.65 5.98 18.34
N VAL A 311 23.47 6.16 17.72
CA VAL A 311 22.65 5.06 17.16
C VAL A 311 23.42 4.31 16.07
N VAL A 312 24.07 5.04 15.16
CA VAL A 312 24.86 4.47 14.07
C VAL A 312 26.09 3.71 14.60
N LYS A 313 26.82 4.28 15.56
CA LYS A 313 28.01 3.63 16.13
C LYS A 313 27.67 2.37 16.96
N GLU A 314 26.68 2.47 17.83
CA GLU A 314 26.30 1.39 18.77
C GLU A 314 25.30 0.39 18.19
N ARG A 315 24.82 0.61 16.95
CA ARG A 315 23.82 -0.22 16.27
C ARG A 315 22.53 -0.39 17.06
N PHE A 316 22.03 0.71 17.65
CA PHE A 316 20.78 0.65 18.40
C PHE A 316 19.56 0.50 17.48
N HIS A 317 18.63 -0.36 17.88
CA HIS A 317 17.31 -0.50 17.27
C HIS A 317 16.25 0.34 18.00
N ALA A 318 15.12 0.61 17.35
CA ALA A 318 14.01 1.37 17.94
C ALA A 318 13.48 0.71 19.24
N ARG A 319 13.50 -0.63 19.34
CA ARG A 319 13.09 -1.39 20.55
C ARG A 319 13.89 -1.02 21.81
N SER A 320 15.11 -0.52 21.65
CA SER A 320 15.95 -0.04 22.76
C SER A 320 15.44 1.25 23.41
N PHE A 321 14.48 1.94 22.77
CA PHE A 321 13.96 3.24 23.19
C PHE A 321 12.44 3.19 23.27
N PRO A 322 11.85 2.92 24.45
CA PRO A 322 10.41 2.73 24.61
C PRO A 322 9.55 3.86 24.01
N GLY A 323 10.06 5.09 24.05
CA GLY A 323 9.35 6.23 23.48
C GLY A 323 9.25 6.20 21.95
N LEU A 324 10.30 5.76 21.26
CA LEU A 324 10.32 5.61 19.80
C LEU A 324 9.69 4.30 19.36
N TRP A 325 9.86 3.24 20.15
CA TRP A 325 9.26 1.93 19.90
C TRP A 325 7.74 2.02 19.77
N ALA A 326 7.08 2.86 20.58
CA ALA A 326 5.64 3.07 20.50
C ALA A 326 5.16 3.64 19.14
N MET A 327 6.06 4.19 18.32
CA MET A 327 5.76 4.72 16.98
C MET A 327 6.01 3.69 15.85
N VAL A 328 6.43 2.47 16.18
CA VAL A 328 6.63 1.39 15.20
C VAL A 328 5.29 0.68 14.94
N PRO A 329 4.82 0.59 13.67
CA PRO A 329 3.49 0.06 13.34
C PRO A 329 3.21 -1.37 13.82
N GLU A 330 4.20 -2.26 13.82
CA GLU A 330 4.04 -3.69 14.20
C GLU A 330 4.05 -3.93 15.73
N THR A 331 4.09 -2.89 16.55
CA THR A 331 4.18 -3.06 18.01
C THR A 331 2.85 -3.41 18.66
N THR A 332 2.91 -4.17 19.77
CA THR A 332 1.75 -4.39 20.65
C THR A 332 1.17 -3.08 21.19
N TYR A 333 1.97 -2.01 21.31
CA TYR A 333 1.46 -0.66 21.58
C TYR A 333 0.48 -0.21 20.49
N GLN A 334 0.87 -0.29 19.21
CA GLN A 334 0.02 0.12 18.10
C GLN A 334 -1.20 -0.80 17.94
N GLN A 335 -1.07 -2.10 18.22
CA GLN A 335 -2.21 -3.02 18.25
C GLN A 335 -3.26 -2.59 19.30
N VAL A 336 -2.83 -2.22 20.51
CA VAL A 336 -3.73 -1.71 21.57
C VAL A 336 -4.28 -0.32 21.24
N ASN A 337 -3.50 0.56 20.62
CA ASN A 337 -3.92 1.92 20.29
C ASN A 337 -4.88 2.00 19.10
N ASN A 338 -4.79 1.06 18.15
CA ASN A 338 -5.64 0.99 16.95
C ASN A 338 -6.80 0.00 17.12
N ASN A 339 -7.19 -0.33 18.35
CA ASN A 339 -8.32 -1.22 18.57
C ASN A 339 -9.68 -0.50 18.53
N ASP A 340 -10.73 -1.31 18.63
CA ASP A 340 -12.10 -0.86 18.68
C ASP A 340 -12.43 -0.32 20.07
N PHE A 341 -12.33 1.00 20.26
CA PHE A 341 -12.60 1.67 21.54
C PHE A 341 -13.47 2.90 21.34
N GLN A 342 -14.61 2.93 22.02
CA GLN A 342 -15.55 4.04 21.96
C GLN A 342 -15.13 5.17 22.91
N LEU A 343 -14.79 6.32 22.33
CA LEU A 343 -14.50 7.55 23.09
C LEU A 343 -15.73 8.42 23.23
N SER A 344 -15.82 9.11 24.37
CA SER A 344 -16.88 10.08 24.65
C SER A 344 -16.64 11.45 23.99
N SER A 345 -15.43 11.69 23.49
CA SER A 345 -14.99 12.98 22.97
C SER A 345 -14.70 12.97 21.46
N PRO A 346 -15.04 14.06 20.74
CA PRO A 346 -14.72 14.19 19.32
C PRO A 346 -13.22 14.30 19.11
N LEU A 347 -12.76 13.74 17.99
CA LEU A 347 -11.36 13.78 17.56
C LEU A 347 -11.21 14.45 16.20
N TYR A 348 -10.24 15.36 16.17
CA TYR A 348 -9.79 16.07 14.98
C TYR A 348 -8.38 15.62 14.62
N ALA A 349 -8.22 15.01 13.46
CA ALA A 349 -6.92 14.66 12.90
C ALA A 349 -6.50 15.69 11.85
N VAL A 350 -5.35 16.32 12.05
CA VAL A 350 -4.72 17.23 11.08
C VAL A 350 -3.55 16.48 10.46
N ALA A 351 -3.73 16.10 9.19
CA ALA A 351 -2.76 15.34 8.42
C ALA A 351 -2.23 16.18 7.27
N GLY A 352 -0.95 16.12 6.99
CA GLY A 352 -0.33 16.84 5.88
C GLY A 352 0.08 15.89 4.78
N ASP A 353 0.13 16.42 3.56
CA ASP A 353 0.82 15.78 2.46
C ASP A 353 1.80 16.77 1.83
N ALA A 354 3.08 16.45 1.98
CA ALA A 354 4.14 17.26 1.42
C ALA A 354 4.30 16.95 -0.08
N GLU A 355 3.36 17.43 -0.90
CA GLU A 355 3.56 17.44 -2.34
C GLU A 355 4.58 18.51 -2.76
N VAL A 356 5.42 18.11 -3.70
CA VAL A 356 6.69 18.73 -4.06
C VAL A 356 6.49 20.15 -4.59
N GLY A 357 6.79 21.14 -3.76
CA GLY A 357 7.18 22.47 -4.24
C GLY A 357 8.42 22.34 -5.13
N HIS A 358 8.38 22.93 -6.32
CA HIS A 358 9.49 22.92 -7.27
C HIS A 358 10.77 23.51 -6.64
N GLY A 359 11.78 22.67 -6.36
CA GLY A 359 13.18 23.09 -6.45
C GLY A 359 14.16 22.87 -5.28
N ILE A 360 13.78 22.34 -4.10
CA ILE A 360 14.70 22.34 -2.93
C ILE A 360 14.99 20.95 -2.32
N TRP A 361 14.28 19.89 -2.69
CA TRP A 361 14.29 18.61 -1.94
C TRP A 361 14.58 17.36 -2.75
N ASN A 362 15.31 17.49 -3.87
CA ASN A 362 15.52 16.39 -4.80
C ASN A 362 16.28 15.23 -4.12
N SER A 363 17.33 15.48 -3.34
CA SER A 363 18.13 14.40 -2.73
C SER A 363 17.38 13.58 -1.71
N LEU A 364 16.71 14.24 -0.76
CA LEU A 364 15.94 13.56 0.29
C LEU A 364 14.81 12.75 -0.34
N LYS A 365 14.12 13.31 -1.34
CA LYS A 365 13.08 12.61 -2.07
C LYS A 365 13.65 11.39 -2.80
N VAL A 366 14.77 11.51 -3.52
CA VAL A 366 15.39 10.37 -4.22
C VAL A 366 15.76 9.27 -3.21
N ILE A 367 16.44 9.61 -2.13
CA ILE A 367 16.87 8.66 -1.10
C ILE A 367 15.66 7.99 -0.44
N LEU A 368 14.67 8.77 0.01
CA LEU A 368 13.47 8.25 0.65
C LEU A 368 12.53 7.51 -0.31
N THR A 369 12.50 7.86 -1.61
CA THR A 369 11.72 7.13 -2.64
C THR A 369 12.39 5.81 -2.99
N ASN A 370 13.72 5.77 -3.13
CA ASN A 370 14.48 4.55 -3.38
C ASN A 370 14.40 3.58 -2.19
N LEU A 371 14.33 4.12 -0.96
CA LEU A 371 14.30 3.30 0.24
C LEU A 371 12.87 2.92 0.69
N TYR A 372 11.86 3.81 0.61
CA TYR A 372 10.58 3.62 1.33
C TYR A 372 9.28 4.16 0.71
N TYR A 373 9.26 5.32 0.03
CA TYR A 373 8.00 6.05 -0.19
C TYR A 373 7.46 6.01 -1.61
N ARG A 374 6.20 5.55 -1.73
CA ARG A 374 5.31 5.72 -2.90
C ARG A 374 3.96 6.38 -2.53
N GLU A 375 3.77 6.82 -1.28
CA GLU A 375 2.49 7.33 -0.73
C GLU A 375 2.62 8.75 -0.12
N ALA A 376 1.49 9.44 0.03
CA ALA A 376 1.37 10.75 0.69
C ALA A 376 1.89 10.74 2.14
N ASN A 377 2.71 11.73 2.51
CA ASN A 377 3.38 11.81 3.80
C ASN A 377 3.91 13.23 4.09
N ASP A 378 4.30 13.52 5.32
CA ASP A 378 4.93 14.80 5.71
C ASP A 378 6.46 14.71 5.92
N PHE A 379 7.08 13.72 5.25
CA PHE A 379 8.46 13.25 5.36
C PHE A 379 8.82 12.48 6.65
N VAL A 380 7.95 12.44 7.65
CA VAL A 380 8.19 11.69 8.91
C VAL A 380 7.10 10.66 9.15
N VAL A 381 5.84 10.99 8.84
CA VAL A 381 4.69 10.11 9.04
C VAL A 381 3.84 10.10 7.77
N ASN A 382 3.31 8.93 7.42
CA ASN A 382 2.38 8.77 6.30
C ASN A 382 1.04 9.44 6.63
N THR A 383 0.46 10.19 5.67
CA THR A 383 -0.79 10.96 5.89
C THR A 383 -1.92 10.08 6.40
N ARG A 384 -2.08 8.86 5.86
CA ARG A 384 -3.10 7.90 6.30
C ARG A 384 -2.88 7.46 7.76
N ALA A 385 -1.64 7.18 8.16
CA ALA A 385 -1.32 6.77 9.52
C ALA A 385 -1.70 7.84 10.57
N MET A 386 -1.72 9.13 10.17
CA MET A 386 -2.18 10.23 11.04
C MET A 386 -3.68 10.24 11.29
N THR A 387 -4.46 9.69 10.36
CA THR A 387 -5.92 9.64 10.45
C THR A 387 -6.45 8.40 11.18
N GLN A 388 -5.59 7.42 11.47
CA GLN A 388 -5.92 6.17 12.17
C GLN A 388 -5.83 6.32 13.72
N GLY A 389 -5.58 5.27 14.50
CA GLY A 389 -5.77 5.22 15.96
C GLY A 389 -7.16 4.70 16.34
N LEU A 390 -7.58 4.84 17.62
CA LEU A 390 -8.82 4.26 18.18
C LEU A 390 -10.01 4.35 17.19
N LEU A 391 -10.45 3.19 16.66
CA LEU A 391 -11.11 3.07 15.36
C LEU A 391 -12.65 3.24 15.37
N ASN A 392 -13.36 2.87 16.45
CA ASN A 392 -14.83 2.98 16.53
C ASN A 392 -15.28 4.34 17.09
N ARG A 393 -15.79 5.24 16.24
CA ARG A 393 -16.25 6.55 16.74
C ARG A 393 -17.45 7.07 15.95
N SER A 394 -18.41 7.62 16.67
CA SER A 394 -19.56 8.35 16.10
C SER A 394 -19.20 9.73 15.54
N GLU A 395 -18.09 10.35 15.98
CA GLU A 395 -17.72 11.73 15.62
C GLU A 395 -16.20 11.90 15.41
N ARG A 396 -15.70 11.49 14.22
CA ARG A 396 -14.32 11.74 13.77
C ARG A 396 -14.28 12.76 12.66
N TYR A 397 -13.29 13.63 12.74
CA TYR A 397 -13.07 14.71 11.80
C TYR A 397 -11.62 14.66 11.33
N PHE A 398 -11.39 14.78 10.03
CA PHE A 398 -10.04 14.94 9.50
C PHE A 398 -9.95 16.09 8.50
N ILE A 399 -8.79 16.70 8.44
CA ILE A 399 -8.40 17.62 7.39
C ILE A 399 -7.07 17.16 6.83
N ARG A 400 -6.97 17.17 5.50
CA ARG A 400 -5.70 17.01 4.79
C ARG A 400 -5.20 18.38 4.36
N VAL A 401 -3.97 18.70 4.73
CA VAL A 401 -3.32 19.98 4.45
C VAL A 401 -2.34 19.75 3.29
N GLU A 402 -2.68 20.31 2.14
CA GLU A 402 -1.93 20.24 0.89
C GLU A 402 -1.46 21.66 0.53
N GLU A 403 -0.37 22.11 1.17
CA GLU A 403 0.22 23.43 0.95
C GLU A 403 1.70 23.32 0.57
N ALA A 404 2.17 24.17 -0.35
CA ALA A 404 3.58 24.19 -0.74
C ALA A 404 4.49 24.50 0.46
N GLY A 405 5.36 23.54 0.81
CA GLY A 405 6.30 23.66 1.93
C GLY A 405 5.80 23.07 3.26
N ILE A 406 4.57 22.53 3.30
CA ILE A 406 4.08 21.78 4.47
C ILE A 406 5.06 20.63 4.78
N ASN A 407 5.37 20.46 6.06
CA ASN A 407 6.24 19.40 6.57
C ASN A 407 5.93 19.12 8.04
N HIS A 408 6.51 18.04 8.57
CA HIS A 408 6.26 17.57 9.94
C HIS A 408 6.36 18.62 11.04
N PHE A 409 7.18 19.66 10.89
CA PHE A 409 7.46 20.65 11.92
C PHE A 409 6.72 21.98 11.79
N ALA A 410 5.89 22.14 10.76
CA ALA A 410 5.41 23.45 10.35
C ALA A 410 3.88 23.66 10.46
N TYR A 411 3.11 22.63 10.85
CA TYR A 411 1.64 22.71 10.94
C TYR A 411 1.10 23.87 11.79
N PHE A 412 1.77 24.23 12.89
CA PHE A 412 1.30 25.33 13.75
C PHE A 412 1.59 26.73 13.18
N HIS A 413 2.47 26.82 12.17
CA HIS A 413 2.81 28.06 11.48
C HIS A 413 1.98 28.28 10.20
N PHE A 414 1.75 27.21 9.42
CA PHE A 414 1.09 27.30 8.12
C PHE A 414 -0.36 27.83 8.24
N PRO A 415 -0.80 28.74 7.35
CA PRO A 415 -2.11 29.37 7.47
C PRO A 415 -3.29 28.39 7.53
N THR A 416 -3.39 27.40 6.63
CA THR A 416 -4.58 26.52 6.60
C THR A 416 -4.63 25.62 7.83
N SER A 417 -3.50 25.01 8.21
CA SER A 417 -3.43 24.14 9.38
C SER A 417 -3.61 24.90 10.69
N SER A 418 -2.97 26.06 10.87
CA SER A 418 -3.11 26.86 12.09
C SER A 418 -4.53 27.42 12.28
N VAL A 419 -5.20 27.85 11.20
CA VAL A 419 -6.61 28.26 11.22
C VAL A 419 -7.52 27.07 11.56
N ALA A 420 -7.31 25.91 10.93
CA ALA A 420 -8.10 24.71 11.22
C ALA A 420 -7.92 24.25 12.68
N ILE A 421 -6.69 24.25 13.21
CA ILE A 421 -6.40 23.88 14.59
C ILE A 421 -7.05 24.87 15.57
N ALA A 422 -6.90 26.17 15.36
CA ALA A 422 -7.54 27.19 16.20
C ALA A 422 -9.07 27.11 16.17
N GLY A 423 -9.64 26.89 14.98
CA GLY A 423 -11.07 26.66 14.80
C GLY A 423 -11.56 25.41 15.54
N ALA A 424 -10.83 24.30 15.45
CA ALA A 424 -11.17 23.07 16.17
C ALA A 424 -11.07 23.24 17.69
N LEU A 425 -10.10 24.02 18.19
CA LEU A 425 -9.93 24.32 19.60
C LEU A 425 -11.08 25.15 20.17
N THR A 426 -11.56 26.14 19.42
CA THR A 426 -12.53 27.15 19.87
C THR A 426 -13.98 26.85 19.48
N ALA A 427 -14.23 25.81 18.68
CA ALA A 427 -15.55 25.46 18.19
C ALA A 427 -16.55 25.11 19.32
N THR A 428 -17.79 25.54 19.16
CA THR A 428 -18.91 25.21 20.06
C THR A 428 -19.67 23.96 19.61
N GLN A 429 -19.49 23.52 18.36
CA GLN A 429 -20.09 22.30 17.80
C GLN A 429 -19.01 21.36 17.25
N PRO A 430 -19.26 20.04 17.17
CA PRO A 430 -18.31 19.08 16.63
C PRO A 430 -17.93 19.32 15.15
N SER A 431 -18.88 19.78 14.33
CA SER A 431 -18.61 20.09 12.92
C SER A 431 -17.87 21.42 12.78
N VAL A 432 -16.63 21.37 12.29
CA VAL A 432 -15.76 22.53 12.09
C VAL A 432 -15.45 22.69 10.61
N GLN A 433 -15.51 23.93 10.11
CA GLN A 433 -15.22 24.23 8.69
C GLN A 433 -13.82 23.72 8.30
N GLY A 434 -13.72 23.06 7.15
CA GLY A 434 -12.47 22.47 6.64
C GLY A 434 -12.19 21.04 7.11
N PHE A 435 -12.85 20.58 8.18
CA PHE A 435 -12.81 19.17 8.55
C PHE A 435 -13.90 18.37 7.86
N THR A 436 -13.52 17.24 7.29
CA THR A 436 -14.45 16.25 6.75
C THR A 436 -14.77 15.26 7.84
N ALA A 437 -16.07 15.04 8.11
CA ALA A 437 -16.49 13.95 8.97
C ALA A 437 -16.07 12.63 8.32
N ILE A 438 -15.31 11.81 9.04
CA ILE A 438 -15.11 10.42 8.67
C ILE A 438 -16.41 9.72 9.06
N LEU A 439 -17.37 9.71 8.13
CA LEU A 439 -18.47 8.77 8.21
C LEU A 439 -17.84 7.40 8.06
N ASP A 440 -17.90 6.60 9.12
CA ASP A 440 -17.75 5.15 8.99
C ASP A 440 -18.88 4.67 8.06
N THR A 441 -18.59 4.67 6.77
CA THR A 441 -19.32 3.85 5.79
C THR A 441 -18.98 2.37 5.99
N SER A 442 -18.25 2.03 7.05
CA SER A 442 -18.18 0.67 7.56
C SER A 442 -19.56 0.24 8.08
N LEU A 443 -20.34 -0.23 7.10
CA LEU A 443 -21.24 -1.37 7.23
C LEU A 443 -22.65 -1.03 7.71
N GLY A 444 -23.45 -0.51 6.78
CA GLY A 444 -24.89 -0.76 6.83
C GLY A 444 -25.11 -2.27 7.07
N ARG A 445 -25.95 -2.63 8.06
CA ARG A 445 -26.16 -4.02 8.55
C ARG A 445 -26.35 -5.09 7.45
N GLY A 446 -26.79 -4.72 6.25
CA GLY A 446 -26.89 -5.62 5.09
C GLY A 446 -25.57 -5.89 4.36
N VAL A 447 -24.64 -4.95 4.34
CA VAL A 447 -23.27 -5.07 3.77
C VAL A 447 -22.29 -5.62 4.82
N ALA A 448 -22.57 -5.37 6.11
CA ALA A 448 -21.89 -5.97 7.26
C ALA A 448 -21.86 -7.50 7.20
N LEU A 449 -22.96 -8.17 6.90
CA LEU A 449 -22.95 -9.63 6.88
C LEU A 449 -22.19 -10.23 5.68
N ALA A 450 -22.00 -9.47 4.61
CA ALA A 450 -21.31 -9.91 3.41
C ALA A 450 -19.77 -9.76 3.48
N LEU A 451 -19.27 -8.80 4.28
CA LEU A 451 -17.83 -8.56 4.46
C LEU A 451 -17.21 -9.36 5.62
N PHE A 452 -18.02 -9.98 6.48
CA PHE A 452 -17.56 -10.69 7.67
C PHE A 452 -17.55 -12.22 7.51
N ASN A 453 -18.04 -12.72 6.36
CA ASN A 453 -17.94 -14.11 5.98
C ASN A 453 -17.51 -14.13 4.51
N MET A 454 -16.31 -14.63 4.24
CA MET A 454 -15.73 -14.76 2.88
C MET A 454 -16.47 -15.75 1.98
N GLY A 455 -17.66 -16.16 2.43
CA GLY A 455 -18.58 -17.12 1.86
C GLY A 455 -18.10 -18.56 2.04
N ALA A 456 -19.06 -19.45 2.15
CA ALA A 456 -18.83 -20.89 2.19
C ALA A 456 -19.26 -21.50 0.84
N LEU A 457 -18.30 -22.02 0.09
CA LEU A 457 -18.58 -22.74 -1.14
C LEU A 457 -18.53 -24.24 -0.90
N VAL A 458 -19.68 -24.89 -1.10
CA VAL A 458 -19.82 -26.34 -1.06
C VAL A 458 -20.36 -26.81 -2.41
N SER A 459 -19.83 -27.92 -2.90
CA SER A 459 -20.37 -28.64 -4.05
C SER A 459 -19.94 -30.08 -3.96
N ASP A 460 -20.88 -31.00 -3.74
CA ASP A 460 -20.61 -32.43 -3.64
C ASP A 460 -21.63 -33.28 -4.42
N HIS A 461 -22.52 -32.61 -5.15
CA HIS A 461 -23.59 -33.24 -5.91
C HIS A 461 -23.06 -33.90 -7.18
N VAL A 462 -23.32 -35.20 -7.30
CA VAL A 462 -22.96 -36.01 -8.47
C VAL A 462 -24.22 -36.67 -9.01
N THR A 463 -24.55 -36.35 -10.25
CA THR A 463 -25.70 -36.91 -10.96
C THR A 463 -25.39 -38.29 -11.53
N GLY A 464 -24.11 -38.59 -11.75
CA GLY A 464 -23.63 -39.81 -12.40
C GLY A 464 -23.92 -39.86 -13.91
N LYS A 465 -24.44 -38.77 -14.49
CA LYS A 465 -24.81 -38.65 -15.91
C LYS A 465 -23.87 -37.75 -16.71
N ARG A 466 -22.99 -37.02 -16.04
CA ARG A 466 -22.05 -36.05 -16.62
C ARG A 466 -20.64 -36.35 -16.15
N PRO A 467 -19.60 -35.88 -16.88
CA PRO A 467 -18.23 -35.94 -16.39
C PRO A 467 -18.10 -35.17 -15.07
N ILE A 468 -17.23 -35.67 -14.19
CA ILE A 468 -17.03 -35.16 -12.84
C ILE A 468 -15.75 -34.32 -12.82
N VAL A 469 -15.83 -33.11 -12.29
CA VAL A 469 -14.66 -32.26 -12.03
C VAL A 469 -14.45 -32.16 -10.52
N VAL A 470 -13.29 -32.60 -10.05
CA VAL A 470 -12.92 -32.59 -8.63
C VAL A 470 -11.92 -31.46 -8.38
N LEU A 471 -12.21 -30.57 -7.43
CA LEU A 471 -11.31 -29.50 -6.99
C LEU A 471 -10.72 -29.82 -5.62
N LEU A 472 -9.39 -29.86 -5.55
CA LEU A 472 -8.62 -29.81 -4.30
C LEU A 472 -8.08 -28.38 -4.11
N PRO A 473 -8.47 -27.66 -3.04
CA PRO A 473 -8.02 -26.29 -2.79
C PRO A 473 -6.55 -26.23 -2.35
N GLY A 474 -5.99 -25.02 -2.32
CA GLY A 474 -4.68 -24.74 -1.76
C GLY A 474 -4.65 -24.62 -0.23
N ILE A 475 -3.45 -24.40 0.32
CA ILE A 475 -3.28 -24.11 1.76
C ILE A 475 -4.17 -22.93 2.14
N MET A 476 -4.86 -23.05 3.28
CA MET A 476 -5.80 -22.03 3.79
C MET A 476 -7.01 -21.74 2.89
N GLY A 477 -7.18 -22.49 1.80
CA GLY A 477 -8.32 -22.37 0.89
C GLY A 477 -9.62 -22.99 1.42
N SER A 478 -9.53 -23.87 2.41
CA SER A 478 -10.69 -24.44 3.11
C SER A 478 -11.07 -23.56 4.30
N ASN A 479 -12.38 -23.34 4.49
CA ASN A 479 -12.91 -22.84 5.75
C ASN A 479 -12.82 -23.94 6.82
N LEU A 480 -12.29 -23.59 8.00
CA LEU A 480 -12.24 -24.47 9.16
C LEU A 480 -13.35 -24.10 10.13
N TYR A 481 -13.99 -25.11 10.70
CA TYR A 481 -15.13 -24.98 11.60
C TYR A 481 -14.83 -25.67 12.93
N HIS A 482 -15.28 -25.07 14.03
CA HIS A 482 -15.39 -25.74 15.32
C HIS A 482 -16.86 -25.92 15.65
N GLY A 483 -17.36 -27.16 15.59
CA GLY A 483 -18.81 -27.39 15.55
C GLY A 483 -19.40 -26.80 14.26
N ASP A 484 -20.35 -25.88 14.37
CA ASP A 484 -20.97 -25.19 13.22
C ASP A 484 -20.42 -23.78 12.99
N ASP A 485 -19.57 -23.28 13.88
CA ASP A 485 -18.99 -21.94 13.79
C ASP A 485 -17.77 -21.96 12.88
N CYS A 486 -17.77 -21.11 11.84
CA CYS A 486 -16.61 -20.90 10.99
C CYS A 486 -15.57 -20.08 11.75
N ILE A 487 -14.39 -20.62 11.98
CA ILE A 487 -13.32 -19.97 12.77
C ILE A 487 -12.20 -19.42 11.88
N TRP A 488 -12.14 -19.87 10.62
CA TRP A 488 -11.16 -19.38 9.65
C TRP A 488 -11.74 -18.23 8.83
N LEU A 489 -11.00 -17.11 8.76
CA LEU A 489 -11.43 -15.85 8.13
C LEU A 489 -12.75 -15.27 8.67
N ASP A 490 -13.11 -15.65 9.90
CA ASP A 490 -14.09 -14.93 10.71
C ASP A 490 -13.34 -13.85 11.49
N PHE A 491 -13.37 -12.62 10.99
CA PHE A 491 -12.61 -11.51 11.58
C PHE A 491 -12.94 -11.24 13.05
N PRO A 492 -14.22 -11.23 13.49
CA PRO A 492 -14.57 -11.14 14.90
C PRO A 492 -13.95 -12.24 15.77
N GLU A 493 -13.98 -13.50 15.33
CA GLU A 493 -13.39 -14.61 16.09
C GLU A 493 -11.84 -14.58 16.06
N LEU A 494 -11.23 -14.22 14.93
CA LEU A 494 -9.78 -14.00 14.83
C LEU A 494 -9.35 -12.86 15.78
N ASN A 495 -10.06 -11.74 15.79
CA ASN A 495 -9.80 -10.60 16.68
C ASN A 495 -9.89 -10.97 18.17
N LYS A 496 -10.70 -11.98 18.51
CA LYS A 496 -10.83 -12.54 19.87
C LYS A 496 -9.79 -13.62 20.19
N GLY A 497 -8.78 -13.83 19.33
CA GLY A 497 -7.74 -14.82 19.55
C GLY A 497 -8.12 -16.24 19.09
N GLY A 498 -9.03 -16.35 18.13
CA GLY A 498 -9.56 -17.62 17.62
C GLY A 498 -8.48 -18.59 17.12
N ILE A 499 -7.33 -18.08 16.66
CA ILE A 499 -6.20 -18.92 16.21
C ILE A 499 -5.68 -19.76 17.37
N LEU A 500 -5.32 -19.14 18.50
CA LEU A 500 -4.81 -19.88 19.66
C LEU A 500 -5.92 -20.65 20.41
N LYS A 501 -7.16 -20.16 20.36
CA LYS A 501 -8.28 -20.77 21.07
C LYS A 501 -8.73 -22.09 20.40
N TYR A 502 -8.80 -22.11 19.08
CA TYR A 502 -9.39 -23.23 18.34
C TYR A 502 -8.42 -23.89 17.35
N LEU A 503 -7.54 -23.12 16.71
CA LEU A 503 -6.74 -23.62 15.58
C LEU A 503 -5.43 -24.30 15.96
N LYS A 504 -5.10 -24.46 17.25
CA LYS A 504 -3.98 -25.31 17.66
C LYS A 504 -4.08 -26.70 17.04
N ILE A 505 -2.94 -27.32 16.75
CA ILE A 505 -2.88 -28.60 16.03
C ILE A 505 -3.61 -29.73 16.76
N ASP A 506 -3.60 -29.69 18.09
CA ASP A 506 -4.28 -30.61 19.01
C ASP A 506 -5.71 -30.16 19.37
N GLY A 507 -6.22 -29.12 18.71
CA GLY A 507 -7.60 -28.64 18.88
C GLY A 507 -8.61 -29.68 18.42
N ALA A 508 -9.46 -30.13 19.34
CA ALA A 508 -10.53 -31.07 19.05
C ALA A 508 -11.70 -30.41 18.30
N GLY A 509 -12.44 -31.19 17.50
CA GLY A 509 -13.69 -30.74 16.88
C GLY A 509 -13.52 -29.80 15.69
N ILE A 510 -12.30 -29.70 15.13
CA ILE A 510 -12.07 -28.92 13.90
C ILE A 510 -12.37 -29.76 12.67
N ALA A 511 -13.15 -29.19 11.75
CA ALA A 511 -13.48 -29.82 10.47
C ALA A 511 -13.45 -28.84 9.31
N ALA A 512 -12.98 -29.29 8.15
CA ALA A 512 -13.07 -28.54 6.90
C ALA A 512 -14.38 -28.89 6.18
N LYS A 513 -15.36 -27.98 6.19
CA LYS A 513 -16.71 -28.23 5.63
C LYS A 513 -16.95 -27.54 4.28
N SER A 514 -16.18 -26.51 3.94
CA SER A 514 -16.34 -25.72 2.72
C SER A 514 -15.01 -25.08 2.29
N VAL A 515 -14.97 -24.49 1.09
CA VAL A 515 -13.85 -23.63 0.66
C VAL A 515 -14.24 -22.16 0.68
N VAL A 516 -13.24 -21.29 0.78
CA VAL A 516 -13.41 -19.83 0.81
C VAL A 516 -14.00 -19.38 -0.53
N GLN A 517 -15.28 -18.98 -0.51
CA GLN A 517 -16.04 -18.71 -1.75
C GLN A 517 -15.39 -17.65 -2.62
N LYS A 518 -14.83 -16.58 -2.04
CA LYS A 518 -14.16 -15.50 -2.78
C LYS A 518 -13.15 -16.03 -3.83
N TYR A 519 -12.37 -17.05 -3.47
CA TYR A 519 -11.27 -17.57 -4.31
C TYR A 519 -11.62 -18.78 -5.18
N TYR A 520 -12.82 -19.33 -5.06
CA TYR A 520 -13.20 -20.55 -5.80
C TYR A 520 -14.59 -20.49 -6.45
N HIS A 521 -15.38 -19.44 -6.24
CA HIS A 521 -16.76 -19.38 -6.76
C HIS A 521 -16.84 -19.53 -8.28
N ARG A 522 -15.97 -18.85 -9.04
CA ARG A 522 -16.00 -18.89 -10.52
C ARG A 522 -15.73 -20.29 -11.05
N PHE A 523 -14.85 -21.04 -10.37
CA PHE A 523 -14.58 -22.44 -10.73
C PHE A 523 -15.88 -23.26 -10.77
N LYS A 524 -16.71 -23.14 -9.73
CA LYS A 524 -18.00 -23.85 -9.68
C LYS A 524 -18.98 -23.27 -10.69
N GLU A 525 -19.19 -21.95 -10.66
CA GLU A 525 -20.20 -21.26 -11.46
C GLU A 525 -20.04 -21.54 -12.95
N ASP A 526 -18.81 -21.48 -13.46
CA ASP A 526 -18.54 -21.66 -14.87
C ASP A 526 -18.59 -23.13 -15.32
N LEU A 527 -18.39 -24.10 -14.42
CA LEU A 527 -18.32 -25.52 -14.75
C LEU A 527 -19.62 -26.29 -14.48
N ILE A 528 -20.46 -25.84 -13.53
CA ILE A 528 -21.63 -26.61 -13.07
C ILE A 528 -22.71 -26.84 -14.15
N SER A 529 -22.73 -25.99 -15.19
CA SER A 529 -23.65 -26.15 -16.32
C SER A 529 -23.35 -27.40 -17.16
N GLU A 530 -22.10 -27.84 -17.20
CA GLU A 530 -21.61 -28.93 -18.06
C GLU A 530 -21.09 -30.14 -17.28
N TYR A 531 -20.61 -29.93 -16.06
CA TYR A 531 -19.91 -30.93 -15.25
C TYR A 531 -20.59 -31.11 -13.89
N ASP A 532 -20.45 -32.32 -13.32
CA ASP A 532 -20.72 -32.55 -11.90
C ASP A 532 -19.51 -32.04 -11.11
N VAL A 533 -19.62 -30.86 -10.49
CA VAL A 533 -18.50 -30.22 -9.77
C VAL A 533 -18.47 -30.68 -8.32
N VAL A 534 -17.36 -31.28 -7.91
CA VAL A 534 -17.09 -31.75 -6.56
C VAL A 534 -15.92 -30.98 -5.96
N ILE A 535 -16.13 -30.31 -4.84
CA ILE A 535 -15.12 -29.55 -4.11
C ILE A 535 -14.79 -30.33 -2.84
N LEU A 536 -13.51 -30.61 -2.64
CA LEU A 536 -13.01 -31.40 -1.51
C LEU A 536 -12.23 -30.52 -0.54
N PRO A 537 -12.90 -29.86 0.41
CA PRO A 537 -12.21 -29.13 1.47
C PRO A 537 -11.45 -30.11 2.37
N PHE A 538 -10.29 -29.68 2.85
CA PHE A 538 -9.48 -30.42 3.81
C PHE A 538 -8.88 -29.49 4.86
N ASP A 539 -8.52 -30.05 6.03
CA ASP A 539 -7.83 -29.32 7.08
C ASP A 539 -6.36 -29.15 6.71
N TRP A 540 -6.04 -27.97 6.20
CA TRP A 540 -4.72 -27.59 5.70
C TRP A 540 -3.64 -27.52 6.79
N ARG A 541 -4.00 -27.66 8.07
CA ARG A 541 -3.03 -27.74 9.17
C ARG A 541 -2.37 -29.11 9.26
N LEU A 542 -3.09 -30.16 8.85
CA LEU A 542 -2.67 -31.56 8.97
C LEU A 542 -1.65 -31.94 7.89
N ALA A 543 -0.98 -33.08 8.09
CA ALA A 543 -0.05 -33.63 7.11
C ALA A 543 -0.78 -34.01 5.81
N VAL A 544 -0.15 -33.80 4.65
CA VAL A 544 -0.75 -34.18 3.35
C VAL A 544 -1.05 -35.68 3.26
N ASP A 545 -0.30 -36.49 3.99
CA ASP A 545 -0.50 -37.94 4.10
C ASP A 545 -1.82 -38.30 4.79
N ASP A 546 -2.18 -37.58 5.87
CA ASP A 546 -3.44 -37.80 6.59
C ASP A 546 -4.63 -37.34 5.74
N ILE A 547 -4.47 -36.20 5.05
CA ILE A 547 -5.49 -35.64 4.17
C ILE A 547 -5.78 -36.59 2.99
N ALA A 548 -4.76 -37.23 2.43
CA ALA A 548 -4.88 -38.15 1.30
C ALA A 548 -5.85 -39.32 1.57
N SER A 549 -5.96 -39.77 2.83
CA SER A 549 -6.87 -40.84 3.22
C SER A 549 -8.35 -40.45 3.05
N GLU A 550 -8.72 -39.22 3.39
CA GLU A 550 -10.08 -38.71 3.19
C GLU A 550 -10.38 -38.45 1.71
N VAL A 551 -9.39 -37.94 0.97
CA VAL A 551 -9.49 -37.81 -0.49
C VAL A 551 -9.71 -39.18 -1.15
N ASN A 552 -9.01 -40.23 -0.71
CA ASN A 552 -9.19 -41.56 -1.26
C ASN A 552 -10.63 -42.07 -1.11
N LYS A 553 -11.20 -41.98 0.09
CA LYS A 553 -12.59 -42.41 0.36
C LYS A 553 -13.58 -41.72 -0.58
N LYS A 554 -13.38 -40.41 -0.81
CA LYS A 554 -14.23 -39.68 -1.74
C LYS A 554 -13.99 -40.11 -3.18
N MET A 555 -12.74 -40.24 -3.62
CA MET A 555 -12.43 -40.69 -4.98
C MET A 555 -13.00 -42.09 -5.25
N GLU A 556 -12.94 -43.03 -4.31
CA GLU A 556 -13.60 -44.34 -4.42
C GLU A 556 -15.10 -44.19 -4.68
N SER A 557 -15.79 -43.30 -3.95
CA SER A 557 -17.22 -43.04 -4.17
C SER A 557 -17.53 -42.45 -5.56
N LEU A 558 -16.63 -41.62 -6.10
CA LEU A 558 -16.81 -40.97 -7.40
C LEU A 558 -16.57 -41.94 -8.57
N LEU A 559 -15.55 -42.79 -8.45
CA LEU A 559 -15.14 -43.72 -9.51
C LEU A 559 -16.19 -44.79 -9.80
N VAL A 560 -17.08 -45.10 -8.84
CA VAL A 560 -18.21 -46.03 -9.01
C VAL A 560 -19.15 -45.61 -10.14
N HIS A 561 -19.27 -44.31 -10.43
CA HIS A 561 -20.16 -43.80 -11.48
C HIS A 561 -19.67 -44.08 -12.90
N GLN A 562 -18.41 -44.50 -13.08
CA GLN A 562 -17.78 -44.77 -14.39
C GLN A 562 -17.88 -43.61 -15.39
N GLN A 563 -18.03 -42.38 -14.91
CA GLN A 563 -17.96 -41.16 -15.71
C GLN A 563 -16.49 -40.70 -15.84
N PRO A 564 -16.13 -39.92 -16.88
CA PRO A 564 -14.82 -39.29 -16.92
C PRO A 564 -14.63 -38.39 -15.70
N VAL A 565 -13.47 -38.49 -15.03
CA VAL A 565 -13.12 -37.68 -13.87
C VAL A 565 -11.92 -36.80 -14.19
N TYR A 566 -12.05 -35.50 -13.92
CA TYR A 566 -10.98 -34.52 -14.05
C TYR A 566 -10.61 -33.97 -12.67
N LEU A 567 -9.39 -34.26 -12.22
CA LEU A 567 -8.85 -33.76 -10.96
C LEU A 567 -8.15 -32.43 -11.22
N VAL A 568 -8.61 -31.36 -10.57
CA VAL A 568 -7.93 -30.06 -10.55
C VAL A 568 -7.44 -29.82 -9.14
N SER A 569 -6.13 -29.57 -9.00
CA SER A 569 -5.51 -29.36 -7.70
C SER A 569 -4.79 -28.02 -7.68
N HIS A 570 -5.18 -27.14 -6.77
CA HIS A 570 -4.57 -25.83 -6.58
C HIS A 570 -3.53 -25.88 -5.45
N SER A 571 -2.31 -25.38 -5.69
CA SER A 571 -1.28 -25.22 -4.66
C SER A 571 -1.06 -26.51 -3.85
N MET A 572 -1.16 -26.46 -2.51
CA MET A 572 -1.05 -27.61 -1.59
C MET A 572 -1.95 -28.79 -1.98
N GLY A 573 -3.12 -28.57 -2.59
CA GLY A 573 -4.00 -29.63 -3.06
C GLY A 573 -3.33 -30.58 -4.05
N GLY A 574 -2.32 -30.11 -4.79
CA GLY A 574 -1.52 -30.98 -5.68
C GLY A 574 -0.56 -31.90 -4.92
N LEU A 575 -0.06 -31.48 -3.76
CA LEU A 575 0.73 -32.34 -2.88
C LEU A 575 -0.15 -33.41 -2.22
N VAL A 576 -1.39 -33.04 -1.85
CA VAL A 576 -2.40 -34.00 -1.37
C VAL A 576 -2.71 -35.04 -2.45
N ALA A 577 -2.92 -34.62 -3.71
CA ALA A 577 -3.14 -35.54 -4.82
C ALA A 577 -1.93 -36.46 -5.07
N ARG A 578 -0.70 -35.95 -4.90
CA ARG A 578 0.52 -36.77 -4.97
C ARG A 578 0.55 -37.81 -3.85
N ALA A 579 0.29 -37.41 -2.60
CA ALA A 579 0.23 -38.33 -1.47
C ALA A 579 -0.86 -39.40 -1.68
N TRP A 580 -2.03 -39.01 -2.20
CA TRP A 580 -3.10 -39.95 -2.56
C TRP A 580 -2.64 -40.99 -3.60
N LYS A 581 -2.02 -40.54 -4.70
CA LYS A 581 -1.43 -41.41 -5.72
C LYS A 581 -0.44 -42.43 -5.12
N GLN A 582 0.36 -42.00 -4.15
CA GLN A 582 1.39 -42.81 -3.51
C GLN A 582 0.82 -43.87 -2.57
N GLN A 583 -0.05 -43.45 -1.67
CA GLN A 583 -0.57 -44.31 -0.61
C GLN A 583 -1.67 -45.25 -1.12
N PHE A 584 -2.41 -44.85 -2.16
CA PHE A 584 -3.57 -45.59 -2.68
C PHE A 584 -3.40 -45.95 -4.17
N PRO A 585 -2.39 -46.75 -4.55
CA PRO A 585 -2.09 -47.07 -5.95
C PRO A 585 -3.24 -47.79 -6.65
N ALA A 586 -4.06 -48.57 -5.94
CA ALA A 586 -5.23 -49.25 -6.52
C ALA A 586 -6.29 -48.25 -7.01
N THR A 587 -6.64 -47.25 -6.20
CA THR A 587 -7.60 -46.20 -6.56
C THR A 587 -7.02 -45.28 -7.65
N TRP A 588 -5.72 -44.98 -7.60
CA TRP A 588 -5.04 -44.25 -8.68
C TRP A 588 -5.08 -44.99 -10.01
N GLN A 589 -4.84 -46.30 -10.00
CA GLN A 589 -4.97 -47.15 -11.21
C GLN A 589 -6.40 -47.15 -11.74
N ALA A 590 -7.41 -47.25 -10.86
CA ALA A 590 -8.81 -47.16 -11.27
C ALA A 590 -9.15 -45.78 -11.90
N PHE A 591 -8.61 -44.69 -11.36
CA PHE A 591 -8.76 -43.34 -11.91
C PHE A 591 -8.11 -43.22 -13.30
N THR A 592 -6.85 -43.64 -13.45
CA THR A 592 -6.11 -43.54 -14.71
C THR A 592 -6.61 -44.50 -15.79
N ALA A 593 -7.36 -45.55 -15.42
CA ALA A 593 -8.05 -46.43 -16.36
C ALA A 593 -9.30 -45.79 -16.99
N LEU A 594 -9.83 -44.69 -16.44
CA LEU A 594 -10.99 -44.00 -17.02
C LEU A 594 -10.64 -43.34 -18.36
N PRO A 595 -11.55 -43.40 -19.36
CA PRO A 595 -11.37 -42.67 -20.60
C PRO A 595 -11.27 -41.16 -20.34
N ARG A 596 -10.17 -40.55 -20.83
CA ARG A 596 -9.91 -39.10 -20.73
C ARG A 596 -9.67 -38.56 -19.31
N ALA A 597 -9.28 -39.42 -18.35
CA ALA A 597 -8.84 -38.95 -17.03
C ALA A 597 -7.74 -37.90 -17.16
N LYS A 598 -7.81 -36.82 -16.38
CA LYS A 598 -6.76 -35.80 -16.30
C LYS A 598 -6.57 -35.33 -14.88
N TRP A 599 -5.32 -35.09 -14.51
CA TRP A 599 -4.95 -34.35 -13.32
C TRP A 599 -4.26 -33.05 -13.75
N ILE A 600 -4.87 -31.91 -13.45
CA ILE A 600 -4.38 -30.58 -13.79
C ILE A 600 -3.98 -29.85 -12.51
N MET A 601 -2.69 -29.55 -12.40
CA MET A 601 -2.09 -28.84 -11.27
C MET A 601 -2.05 -27.33 -11.56
N LEU A 602 -2.53 -26.53 -10.62
CA LEU A 602 -2.50 -25.07 -10.68
C LEU A 602 -1.48 -24.56 -9.65
N GLY A 603 -0.30 -24.14 -10.10
CA GLY A 603 0.72 -23.57 -9.22
C GLY A 603 1.17 -24.48 -8.06
N THR A 604 1.11 -25.81 -8.21
CA THR A 604 1.49 -26.73 -7.12
C THR A 604 2.99 -26.64 -6.80
N PRO A 605 3.39 -26.45 -5.54
CA PRO A 605 4.80 -26.46 -5.11
C PRO A 605 5.35 -27.89 -5.04
N TRP A 606 5.57 -28.53 -6.20
CA TRP A 606 5.97 -29.94 -6.29
C TRP A 606 7.18 -30.30 -5.41
N LEU A 607 8.20 -29.44 -5.35
CA LEU A 607 9.38 -29.58 -4.49
C LEU A 607 9.40 -28.55 -3.34
N GLY A 608 8.23 -28.04 -2.95
CA GLY A 608 8.09 -27.03 -1.89
C GLY A 608 8.33 -25.59 -2.36
N SER A 609 8.36 -24.65 -1.42
CA SER A 609 8.53 -23.22 -1.68
C SER A 609 9.28 -22.50 -0.56
N TYR A 610 10.21 -21.62 -0.94
CA TYR A 610 10.93 -20.74 0.00
C TYR A 610 10.02 -19.71 0.68
N LEU A 611 8.80 -19.50 0.19
CA LEU A 611 7.79 -18.69 0.89
C LEU A 611 7.54 -19.23 2.32
N ILE A 612 7.57 -20.55 2.51
CA ILE A 612 7.36 -21.15 3.83
C ILE A 612 8.52 -20.82 4.77
N MET A 613 9.73 -20.72 4.25
CA MET A 613 10.86 -20.24 5.05
C MET A 613 10.59 -18.81 5.55
N GLU A 614 10.05 -17.91 4.72
CA GLU A 614 9.67 -16.56 5.17
C GLU A 614 8.59 -16.59 6.27
N VAL A 615 7.67 -17.55 6.21
CA VAL A 615 6.63 -17.72 7.25
C VAL A 615 7.30 -18.12 8.56
N LEU A 616 8.15 -19.15 8.56
CA LEU A 616 8.77 -19.69 9.78
C LEU A 616 9.82 -18.75 10.39
N THR A 617 10.40 -17.84 9.61
CA THR A 617 11.35 -16.82 10.10
C THR A 617 10.68 -15.49 10.44
N GLY A 618 9.35 -15.37 10.34
CA GLY A 618 8.65 -14.12 10.66
C GLY A 618 8.64 -13.06 9.55
N HIS A 619 9.37 -13.24 8.46
CA HIS A 619 9.52 -12.24 7.39
C HIS A 619 8.30 -12.16 6.45
N SER A 620 7.47 -13.21 6.42
CA SER A 620 6.33 -13.29 5.51
C SER A 620 5.33 -12.14 5.71
N ARG A 621 4.98 -11.47 4.61
CA ARG A 621 3.89 -10.48 4.57
C ARG A 621 2.56 -11.05 5.07
N ARG A 622 2.30 -12.33 4.77
CA ARG A 622 1.05 -13.03 5.15
C ARG A 622 0.92 -13.20 6.65
N LEU A 623 2.01 -13.57 7.30
CA LEU A 623 2.05 -13.72 8.74
C LEU A 623 1.85 -12.38 9.45
N ARG A 624 2.51 -11.32 8.97
CA ARG A 624 2.32 -9.97 9.52
C ARG A 624 0.87 -9.53 9.44
N GLN A 625 0.20 -9.80 8.33
CA GLN A 625 -1.23 -9.56 8.17
C GLN A 625 -2.10 -10.33 9.14
N LEU A 626 -1.83 -11.62 9.32
CA LEU A 626 -2.53 -12.42 10.33
C LEU A 626 -2.32 -11.89 11.75
N SER A 627 -1.14 -11.36 12.08
CA SER A 627 -0.91 -10.75 13.39
C SER A 627 -1.69 -9.46 13.64
N PHE A 628 -2.15 -8.76 12.59
CA PHE A 628 -3.09 -7.64 12.75
C PHE A 628 -4.53 -8.08 12.96
N LEU A 629 -4.86 -9.32 12.61
CA LEU A 629 -6.19 -9.90 12.80
C LEU A 629 -6.35 -10.60 14.15
N ASP A 630 -5.27 -10.94 14.83
CA ASP A 630 -5.32 -11.49 16.19
C ASP A 630 -4.82 -10.44 17.17
N PHE A 631 -5.76 -9.64 17.68
CA PHE A 631 -5.45 -8.60 18.66
C PHE A 631 -5.07 -9.17 20.03
N LYS A 632 -5.29 -10.47 20.30
CA LYS A 632 -5.02 -11.08 21.62
C LYS A 632 -3.60 -11.56 21.78
N HIS A 633 -2.88 -11.81 20.68
CA HIS A 633 -1.62 -12.54 20.72
C HIS A 633 -0.54 -11.85 19.88
N SER A 634 0.69 -11.85 20.40
CA SER A 634 1.84 -11.33 19.66
C SER A 634 2.18 -12.20 18.44
N LYS A 635 2.86 -11.62 17.46
CA LYS A 635 3.37 -12.34 16.27
C LYS A 635 4.19 -13.58 16.63
N LYS A 636 5.04 -13.48 17.67
CA LYS A 636 5.82 -14.62 18.23
C LYS A 636 4.91 -15.77 18.67
N THR A 637 3.83 -15.43 19.37
CA THR A 637 2.86 -16.42 19.88
C THR A 637 2.11 -17.11 18.74
N LEU A 638 1.74 -16.37 17.69
CA LEU A 638 1.10 -16.93 16.49
C LEU A 638 2.06 -17.85 15.72
N LEU A 639 3.31 -17.43 15.54
CA LEU A 639 4.37 -18.25 14.94
C LEU A 639 4.56 -19.57 15.66
N ASP A 640 4.54 -19.58 16.99
CA ASP A 640 4.63 -20.81 17.78
C ASP A 640 3.50 -21.80 17.46
N VAL A 641 2.30 -21.30 17.15
CA VAL A 641 1.19 -22.15 16.72
C VAL A 641 1.44 -22.70 15.32
N PHE A 642 1.80 -21.84 14.36
CA PHE A 642 2.07 -22.25 12.97
C PHE A 642 3.26 -23.22 12.86
N ASN A 643 4.27 -23.06 13.70
CA ASN A 643 5.43 -23.96 13.80
C ASN A 643 5.05 -25.39 14.21
N ARG A 644 3.80 -25.64 14.63
CA ARG A 644 3.28 -26.95 14.99
C ARG A 644 2.35 -27.56 13.95
N TYR A 645 2.10 -26.91 12.81
CA TYR A 645 1.23 -27.44 11.75
C TYR A 645 2.02 -28.27 10.74
N PRO A 646 1.86 -29.61 10.69
CA PRO A 646 2.55 -30.46 9.71
C PRO A 646 2.36 -30.00 8.26
N GLY A 647 1.15 -29.57 7.89
CA GLY A 647 0.84 -29.12 6.54
C GLY A 647 1.62 -27.89 6.06
N ILE A 648 2.11 -27.05 6.98
CA ILE A 648 3.03 -25.95 6.63
C ILE A 648 4.41 -26.52 6.29
N PHE A 649 4.90 -27.50 7.04
CA PHE A 649 6.21 -28.13 6.80
C PHE A 649 6.23 -28.96 5.51
N ASP A 650 5.11 -29.57 5.11
CA ASP A 650 4.97 -30.28 3.83
C ASP A 650 5.15 -29.37 2.59
N LEU A 651 5.13 -28.05 2.79
CA LEU A 651 5.36 -27.06 1.74
C LEU A 651 6.80 -26.49 1.74
N LEU A 652 7.66 -26.89 2.70
CA LEU A 652 9.05 -26.44 2.71
C LEU A 652 9.83 -27.00 1.52
N PRO A 653 10.88 -26.29 1.04
CA PRO A 653 11.73 -26.75 -0.05
C PRO A 653 12.33 -28.13 0.22
N VAL A 654 12.08 -29.07 -0.68
CA VAL A 654 12.70 -30.40 -0.71
C VAL A 654 13.93 -30.31 -1.60
N ASN A 655 15.03 -29.81 -1.03
CA ASN A 655 16.32 -29.64 -1.69
C ASN A 655 17.48 -30.08 -0.78
N GLU A 656 18.71 -29.79 -1.17
CA GLU A 656 19.92 -30.17 -0.44
C GLU A 656 20.12 -29.40 0.88
N GLU A 657 19.35 -28.33 1.14
CA GLU A 657 19.45 -27.58 2.39
C GLU A 657 18.97 -28.43 3.57
N PRO A 658 19.69 -28.44 4.71
CA PRO A 658 19.38 -29.28 5.87
C PRO A 658 18.26 -28.68 6.74
N MET A 659 17.16 -28.24 6.12
CA MET A 659 16.01 -27.60 6.79
C MET A 659 15.29 -28.54 7.77
N GLU A 660 15.54 -29.84 7.71
CA GLU A 660 15.06 -30.82 8.69
C GLU A 660 15.85 -30.82 10.02
N GLN A 661 16.95 -30.05 10.11
CA GLN A 661 17.83 -30.05 11.28
C GLN A 661 17.57 -28.83 12.18
N SER A 662 17.54 -29.06 13.50
CA SER A 662 17.36 -27.96 14.46
C SER A 662 18.52 -26.96 14.45
N THR A 663 19.74 -27.42 14.15
CA THR A 663 20.93 -26.57 14.01
C THR A 663 20.78 -25.55 12.91
N PHE A 664 20.27 -25.95 11.74
CA PHE A 664 19.98 -25.05 10.62
C PHE A 664 19.10 -23.87 11.05
N TRP A 665 17.97 -24.14 11.69
CA TRP A 665 17.06 -23.08 12.11
C TRP A 665 17.66 -22.18 13.19
N LYS A 666 18.39 -22.75 14.16
CA LYS A 666 19.08 -21.92 15.17
C LYS A 666 20.10 -20.97 14.53
N ASP A 667 20.84 -21.45 13.54
CA ASP A 667 21.83 -20.64 12.83
C ASP A 667 21.15 -19.54 11.99
N ILE A 668 20.06 -19.86 11.29
CA ILE A 668 19.27 -18.88 10.53
C ILE A 668 18.66 -17.82 11.46
N LEU A 669 18.10 -18.23 12.60
CA LEU A 669 17.43 -17.32 13.54
C LEU A 669 18.40 -16.36 14.25
N ASN A 670 19.70 -16.66 14.31
CA ASN A 670 20.71 -15.70 14.76
C ASN A 670 20.85 -14.48 13.83
N HIS A 671 20.25 -14.54 12.64
CA HIS A 671 20.27 -13.49 11.62
C HIS A 671 18.89 -12.85 11.39
N VAL A 672 17.96 -13.03 12.33
CA VAL A 672 16.61 -12.47 12.29
C VAL A 672 16.49 -11.40 13.39
N ASP A 673 15.99 -10.21 13.04
CA ASP A 673 15.87 -9.07 13.97
C ASP A 673 14.74 -9.24 15.01
N GLU A 674 13.93 -10.31 14.88
CA GLU A 674 12.80 -10.63 15.75
C GLU A 674 13.13 -11.74 16.75
N ASP A 675 12.62 -11.60 17.97
CA ASP A 675 12.71 -12.65 18.99
C ASP A 675 11.67 -13.74 18.72
N ILE A 676 12.05 -14.76 17.95
CA ILE A 676 11.21 -15.88 17.54
C ILE A 676 11.81 -17.24 17.92
N ASN A 677 10.95 -18.21 18.21
CA ASN A 677 11.40 -19.55 18.60
C ASN A 677 11.68 -20.42 17.36
N PRO A 678 12.69 -21.31 17.41
CA PRO A 678 12.92 -22.28 16.35
C PRO A 678 11.77 -23.28 16.24
N PRO A 679 11.54 -23.86 15.04
CA PRO A 679 10.62 -24.98 14.85
C PRO A 679 10.83 -26.12 15.87
N PRO A 680 9.75 -26.66 16.46
CA PRO A 680 9.79 -27.82 17.34
C PRO A 680 10.40 -29.04 16.65
N ALA A 681 11.12 -29.87 17.42
CA ALA A 681 11.74 -31.10 16.93
C ALA A 681 10.73 -32.05 16.25
N ALA A 682 9.50 -32.15 16.77
CA ALA A 682 8.46 -32.98 16.18
C ALA A 682 8.12 -32.56 14.74
N SER A 683 7.99 -31.24 14.48
CA SER A 683 7.72 -30.71 13.14
C SER A 683 8.87 -30.96 12.18
N LEU A 684 10.12 -30.84 12.66
CA LEU A 684 11.33 -31.11 11.88
C LEU A 684 11.47 -32.61 11.54
N HIS A 685 11.15 -33.51 12.48
CA HIS A 685 11.11 -34.95 12.23
C HIS A 685 10.04 -35.32 11.20
N HIS A 686 8.86 -34.70 11.29
CA HIS A 686 7.79 -34.86 10.30
C HIS A 686 8.28 -34.42 8.91
N PHE A 687 8.86 -33.22 8.80
CA PHE A 687 9.42 -32.72 7.54
C PHE A 687 10.47 -33.65 6.95
N ASN A 688 11.37 -34.20 7.78
CA ASN A 688 12.37 -35.16 7.30
C ASN A 688 11.71 -36.38 6.64
N HIS A 689 10.69 -36.97 7.28
CA HIS A 689 9.95 -38.10 6.72
C HIS A 689 9.32 -37.74 5.37
N PHE A 690 8.62 -36.60 5.31
CA PHE A 690 8.02 -36.08 4.09
C PHE A 690 9.04 -35.82 2.97
N LYS A 691 10.19 -35.20 3.30
CA LYS A 691 11.30 -34.91 2.37
C LYS A 691 11.85 -36.20 1.75
N GLN A 692 12.10 -37.23 2.55
CA GLN A 692 12.59 -38.53 2.06
C GLN A 692 11.58 -39.21 1.13
N ALA A 693 10.29 -39.22 1.51
CA ALA A 693 9.23 -39.77 0.66
C ALA A 693 9.09 -39.02 -0.68
N THR A 694 9.24 -37.69 -0.66
CA THR A 694 9.15 -36.83 -1.84
C THR A 694 10.32 -37.01 -2.80
N LEU A 695 11.56 -37.08 -2.30
CA LEU A 695 12.76 -37.24 -3.13
C LEU A 695 12.72 -38.53 -3.95
N GLY A 696 12.16 -39.61 -3.39
CA GLY A 696 11.97 -40.88 -4.10
C GLY A 696 11.02 -40.81 -5.30
N GLN A 697 10.27 -39.72 -5.47
CA GLN A 697 9.23 -39.56 -6.51
C GLN A 697 9.17 -38.15 -7.10
N SER A 698 10.31 -37.47 -7.16
CA SER A 698 10.43 -36.11 -7.68
C SER A 698 10.16 -35.99 -9.19
N GLU A 699 10.23 -37.10 -9.93
CA GLU A 699 9.97 -37.17 -11.38
C GLU A 699 8.66 -37.88 -11.71
N ILE A 700 7.89 -37.31 -12.65
CA ILE A 700 6.74 -37.99 -13.27
C ILE A 700 7.26 -39.00 -14.30
N SER A 701 7.00 -40.28 -14.05
CA SER A 701 7.49 -41.38 -14.90
C SER A 701 6.37 -42.27 -15.43
N GLY A 702 6.70 -43.14 -16.38
CA GLY A 702 5.79 -44.15 -16.93
C GLY A 702 4.53 -43.55 -17.59
N ASN A 703 3.41 -44.25 -17.42
CA ASN A 703 2.12 -43.87 -18.03
C ASN A 703 1.51 -42.61 -17.39
N ASP A 704 1.91 -42.24 -16.18
CA ASP A 704 1.39 -41.04 -15.49
C ASP A 704 1.63 -39.75 -16.30
N ARG A 705 2.70 -39.72 -17.11
CA ARG A 705 3.04 -38.62 -18.04
C ARG A 705 1.92 -38.28 -19.04
N ASN A 706 0.97 -39.19 -19.26
CA ASN A 706 -0.15 -38.99 -20.17
C ASN A 706 -1.36 -38.30 -19.53
N PHE A 707 -1.43 -38.24 -18.20
CA PHE A 707 -2.61 -37.78 -17.48
C PHE A 707 -2.36 -36.49 -16.69
N ILE A 708 -1.09 -36.18 -16.39
CA ILE A 708 -0.72 -35.04 -15.56
C ILE A 708 -0.40 -33.82 -16.42
N TYR A 709 -0.97 -32.69 -16.02
CA TYR A 709 -0.82 -31.36 -16.63
C TYR A 709 -0.47 -30.34 -15.56
N TYR A 710 0.22 -29.27 -15.96
CA TYR A 710 0.62 -28.19 -15.06
C TYR A 710 0.37 -26.82 -15.67
N ILE A 711 -0.28 -25.93 -14.93
CA ILE A 711 -0.45 -24.52 -15.26
C ILE A 711 0.40 -23.70 -14.27
N ALA A 712 1.45 -23.08 -14.80
CA ALA A 712 2.39 -22.22 -14.08
C ALA A 712 1.94 -20.77 -14.13
N GLY A 713 1.61 -20.17 -12.98
CA GLY A 713 1.34 -18.74 -12.88
C GLY A 713 2.59 -17.87 -12.98
N GLN A 714 2.41 -16.56 -12.98
CA GLN A 714 3.49 -15.59 -13.03
C GLN A 714 3.19 -14.36 -12.16
N SER A 715 4.22 -13.86 -11.48
CA SER A 715 4.24 -12.63 -10.70
C SER A 715 5.56 -11.87 -10.90
N ASP A 716 5.60 -10.62 -10.48
CA ASP A 716 6.78 -9.74 -10.61
C ASP A 716 7.93 -10.16 -9.69
N SER A 717 7.60 -10.88 -8.60
CA SER A 717 8.56 -11.38 -7.63
C SER A 717 8.04 -12.65 -6.97
N THR A 718 8.85 -13.71 -7.00
CA THR A 718 8.61 -14.97 -6.31
C THR A 718 9.88 -15.39 -5.59
N THR A 719 9.79 -15.65 -4.29
CA THR A 719 10.95 -16.03 -3.47
C THR A 719 11.55 -17.36 -3.94
N ASN A 720 12.85 -17.36 -4.25
CA ASN A 720 13.54 -18.53 -4.80
C ASN A 720 14.73 -19.01 -3.96
N GLY A 721 15.04 -18.33 -2.86
CA GLY A 721 16.19 -18.63 -2.02
C GLY A 721 16.41 -17.58 -0.96
N TYR A 722 17.55 -17.68 -0.28
CA TYR A 722 18.01 -16.72 0.71
C TYR A 722 19.54 -16.61 0.70
N GLN A 723 20.05 -15.56 1.33
CA GLN A 723 21.46 -15.37 1.63
C GLN A 723 21.59 -14.69 2.98
N ILE A 724 22.67 -14.97 3.71
CA ILE A 724 23.04 -14.15 4.87
C ILE A 724 23.80 -12.95 4.32
N ALA A 725 23.09 -11.83 4.24
CA ALA A 725 23.68 -10.57 3.88
C ALA A 725 24.38 -9.98 5.11
N GLU A 726 25.40 -9.18 4.87
CA GLU A 726 26.05 -8.40 5.92
C GLU A 726 25.85 -6.93 5.57
N SER A 727 25.23 -6.19 6.48
CA SER A 727 25.22 -4.73 6.48
C SER A 727 25.93 -4.30 7.74
N PHE A 728 26.64 -3.17 7.69
CA PHE A 728 27.28 -2.69 8.90
C PHE A 728 26.24 -2.38 9.99
N PHE A 729 25.08 -1.85 9.60
CA PHE A 729 24.04 -1.43 10.54
C PHE A 729 23.21 -2.57 11.13
N ARG A 730 22.94 -3.62 10.36
CA ARG A 730 22.18 -4.80 10.82
C ARG A 730 23.07 -5.96 11.29
N GLY A 731 24.38 -5.86 11.08
CA GLY A 731 25.26 -7.02 11.15
C GLY A 731 24.89 -8.04 10.08
N LYS A 732 25.04 -9.32 10.39
CA LYS A 732 24.61 -10.41 9.51
C LYS A 732 23.11 -10.62 9.67
N TYR A 733 22.37 -10.44 8.59
CA TYR A 733 20.93 -10.58 8.56
C TYR A 733 20.46 -11.48 7.41
N LEU A 734 19.31 -12.11 7.60
CA LEU A 734 18.68 -12.97 6.61
C LEU A 734 18.07 -12.12 5.48
N ARG A 735 18.41 -12.41 4.23
CA ARG A 735 17.85 -11.74 3.06
C ARG A 735 17.36 -12.74 2.03
N TYR A 736 16.11 -12.60 1.58
CA TYR A 736 15.52 -13.45 0.55
C TYR A 736 15.86 -13.00 -0.87
N THR A 737 16.02 -13.96 -1.78
CA THR A 737 16.20 -13.72 -3.21
C THR A 737 14.91 -14.00 -3.96
N SER A 738 14.70 -13.37 -5.12
CA SER A 738 13.48 -13.56 -5.90
C SER A 738 13.70 -13.70 -7.39
N THR A 739 12.68 -14.21 -8.07
CA THR A 739 12.61 -14.33 -9.52
C THR A 739 11.22 -13.99 -10.07
N ARG A 740 11.16 -13.57 -11.33
CA ARG A 740 9.91 -13.46 -12.12
C ARG A 740 9.44 -14.78 -12.71
N GLU A 741 10.24 -15.84 -12.53
CA GLU A 741 9.91 -17.21 -12.95
C GLU A 741 9.14 -17.94 -11.85
N GLY A 742 7.95 -17.44 -11.53
CA GLY A 742 7.10 -17.97 -10.48
C GLY A 742 5.85 -17.12 -10.30
N ASP A 743 4.89 -17.62 -9.54
CA ASP A 743 3.54 -17.04 -9.40
C ASP A 743 3.35 -16.16 -8.15
N GLY A 744 4.44 -15.78 -7.49
CA GLY A 744 4.45 -15.05 -6.22
C GLY A 744 4.44 -15.94 -4.98
N SER A 745 4.17 -17.24 -5.14
CA SER A 745 4.29 -18.23 -4.06
C SER A 745 5.23 -19.36 -4.42
N VAL A 746 5.24 -19.81 -5.67
CA VAL A 746 5.95 -21.00 -6.13
C VAL A 746 6.77 -20.66 -7.37
N THR A 747 8.07 -20.97 -7.34
CA THR A 747 8.92 -20.79 -8.51
C THR A 747 8.63 -21.87 -9.54
N TRP A 748 8.81 -21.58 -10.83
CA TRP A 748 8.70 -22.59 -11.88
C TRP A 748 9.67 -23.75 -11.66
N SER A 749 10.87 -23.48 -11.12
CA SER A 749 11.88 -24.50 -10.82
C SER A 749 11.47 -25.48 -9.73
N SER A 750 10.72 -25.03 -8.72
CA SER A 750 10.25 -25.88 -7.61
C SER A 750 8.88 -26.48 -7.90
N GLY A 751 8.03 -25.79 -8.66
CA GLY A 751 6.67 -26.21 -8.95
C GLY A 751 6.52 -27.18 -10.11
N ILE A 752 7.27 -27.00 -11.20
CA ILE A 752 7.12 -27.82 -12.41
C ILE A 752 7.82 -29.17 -12.19
N PRO A 753 7.09 -30.31 -12.19
CA PRO A 753 7.69 -31.61 -11.98
C PRO A 753 8.64 -32.00 -13.11
N ALA A 754 9.77 -32.63 -12.77
CA ALA A 754 10.61 -33.29 -13.77
C ALA A 754 9.81 -34.41 -14.48
N GLY A 755 10.14 -34.69 -15.74
CA GLY A 755 9.46 -35.73 -16.52
C GLY A 755 8.07 -35.34 -17.06
N LEU A 756 7.53 -34.16 -16.73
CA LEU A 756 6.31 -33.67 -17.39
C LEU A 756 6.53 -33.51 -18.91
N LYS A 757 5.51 -33.83 -19.71
CA LYS A 757 5.56 -33.61 -21.15
C LYS A 757 5.49 -32.10 -21.46
N PRO A 758 6.32 -31.55 -22.36
CA PRO A 758 6.26 -30.13 -22.71
C PRO A 758 4.87 -29.67 -23.18
N GLU A 759 4.13 -30.52 -23.90
CA GLU A 759 2.76 -30.25 -24.35
C GLU A 759 1.70 -30.23 -23.24
N HIS A 760 2.05 -30.66 -22.03
CA HIS A 760 1.19 -30.66 -20.84
C HIS A 760 1.54 -29.54 -19.85
N LEU A 761 2.51 -28.70 -20.19
CA LEU A 761 2.93 -27.54 -19.42
C LEU A 761 2.41 -26.25 -20.06
N TYR A 762 1.74 -25.42 -19.28
CA TYR A 762 1.18 -24.15 -19.70
C TYR A 762 1.60 -23.03 -18.75
N TYR A 763 1.78 -21.83 -19.28
CA TYR A 763 2.16 -20.61 -18.55
C TYR A 763 1.03 -19.58 -18.59
N SER A 764 0.79 -18.91 -17.47
CA SER A 764 -0.24 -17.88 -17.27
C SER A 764 0.37 -16.67 -16.58
N SER A 765 -0.12 -15.47 -16.90
CA SER A 765 0.24 -14.20 -16.22
C SER A 765 -0.47 -13.99 -14.89
N ILE A 766 -1.15 -15.02 -14.37
CA ILE A 766 -1.96 -14.95 -13.16
C ILE A 766 -1.13 -15.29 -11.91
N GLU A 767 -1.28 -14.49 -10.87
CA GLU A 767 -0.68 -14.70 -9.55
C GLU A 767 -1.32 -15.89 -8.82
N HIS A 768 -0.56 -16.53 -7.93
CA HIS A 768 -0.86 -17.82 -7.31
C HIS A 768 -2.30 -17.97 -6.84
N GLY A 769 -2.76 -17.11 -5.92
CA GLY A 769 -4.07 -17.24 -5.27
C GLY A 769 -5.27 -17.14 -6.22
N ASN A 770 -5.09 -16.53 -7.40
CA ASN A 770 -6.17 -16.33 -8.35
C ASN A 770 -6.21 -17.40 -9.45
N LEU A 771 -5.25 -18.33 -9.50
CA LEU A 771 -5.18 -19.35 -10.56
C LEU A 771 -6.47 -20.19 -10.65
N ALA A 772 -7.07 -20.55 -9.51
CA ALA A 772 -8.31 -21.34 -9.47
C ALA A 772 -9.58 -20.53 -9.79
N ASN A 773 -9.50 -19.20 -9.81
CA ASN A 773 -10.65 -18.30 -9.98
C ASN A 773 -10.57 -17.46 -11.28
N ALA A 774 -9.43 -17.45 -11.95
CA ALA A 774 -9.19 -16.61 -13.12
C ALA A 774 -9.98 -17.11 -14.36
N PRO A 775 -10.77 -16.23 -15.03
CA PRO A 775 -11.59 -16.63 -16.19
C PRO A 775 -10.78 -17.28 -17.33
N GLU A 776 -9.56 -16.79 -17.59
CA GLU A 776 -8.67 -17.33 -18.61
C GLU A 776 -8.18 -18.75 -18.28
N VAL A 777 -7.88 -19.02 -17.01
CA VAL A 777 -7.47 -20.36 -16.55
C VAL A 777 -8.67 -21.31 -16.59
N ILE A 778 -9.85 -20.88 -16.14
CA ILE A 778 -11.08 -21.70 -16.18
C ILE A 778 -11.46 -22.04 -17.63
N THR A 779 -11.31 -21.08 -18.55
CA THR A 779 -11.52 -21.33 -19.99
C THR A 779 -10.52 -22.36 -20.53
N ALA A 780 -9.24 -22.23 -20.16
CA ALA A 780 -8.21 -23.20 -20.52
C ALA A 780 -8.51 -24.61 -19.96
N LEU A 781 -9.01 -24.71 -18.72
CA LEU A 781 -9.43 -25.99 -18.12
C LEU A 781 -10.52 -26.66 -18.96
N LYS A 782 -11.56 -25.94 -19.39
CA LYS A 782 -12.62 -26.47 -20.25
C LYS A 782 -12.07 -27.03 -21.57
N GLU A 783 -11.13 -26.32 -22.20
CA GLU A 783 -10.44 -26.78 -23.41
C GLU A 783 -9.60 -28.04 -23.15
N LEU A 784 -8.82 -28.06 -22.06
CA LEU A 784 -8.03 -29.21 -21.64
C LEU A 784 -8.92 -30.42 -21.34
N PHE A 785 -10.05 -30.27 -20.66
CA PHE A 785 -10.97 -31.37 -20.39
C PHE A 785 -11.49 -32.03 -21.68
N ARG A 786 -11.91 -31.21 -22.65
CA ARG A 786 -12.51 -31.67 -23.92
C ARG A 786 -11.49 -32.20 -24.91
N GLN A 787 -10.38 -31.50 -25.11
CA GLN A 787 -9.45 -31.68 -26.23
C GLN A 787 -8.05 -32.14 -25.80
N GLY A 788 -7.66 -31.89 -24.54
CA GLY A 788 -6.31 -32.20 -24.04
C GLY A 788 -5.23 -31.18 -24.41
N ALA A 789 -5.62 -30.08 -25.08
CA ALA A 789 -4.76 -28.95 -25.38
C ALA A 789 -5.58 -27.65 -25.29
N THR A 790 -4.89 -26.52 -25.14
CA THR A 790 -5.48 -25.17 -25.13
C THR A 790 -4.58 -24.18 -25.85
N LEU A 791 -5.16 -23.18 -26.52
CA LEU A 791 -4.44 -22.04 -27.10
C LEU A 791 -4.60 -20.76 -26.25
N LYS A 792 -5.37 -20.83 -25.16
CA LYS A 792 -5.59 -19.69 -24.24
C LYS A 792 -4.36 -19.40 -23.39
N LEU A 793 -3.59 -20.44 -23.08
CA LEU A 793 -2.35 -20.35 -22.32
C LEU A 793 -1.19 -20.80 -23.21
N SER A 794 -0.03 -20.16 -23.03
CA SER A 794 1.18 -20.51 -23.78
C SER A 794 1.80 -21.79 -23.24
N ASN A 795 2.22 -22.70 -24.10
CA ASN A 795 3.08 -23.84 -23.75
C ASN A 795 4.58 -23.52 -23.88
N SER A 796 4.90 -22.30 -24.32
CA SER A 796 6.27 -21.79 -24.42
C SER A 796 6.61 -20.94 -23.21
N LYS A 797 7.78 -21.19 -22.63
CA LYS A 797 8.30 -20.41 -21.50
C LYS A 797 8.38 -18.93 -21.88
N PRO A 798 7.73 -18.01 -21.13
CA PRO A 798 7.80 -16.58 -21.40
C PRO A 798 9.24 -16.06 -21.38
N ALA A 799 9.56 -15.10 -22.25
CA ALA A 799 10.87 -14.44 -22.22
C ALA A 799 10.96 -13.51 -21.00
N VAL A 800 11.77 -13.89 -20.01
CA VAL A 800 12.11 -13.04 -18.86
C VAL A 800 13.44 -12.34 -19.19
N THR A 801 13.44 -11.01 -19.32
CA THR A 801 14.67 -10.25 -19.58
C THR A 801 15.66 -10.43 -18.43
N ALA A 802 16.94 -10.70 -18.74
CA ALA A 802 18.01 -10.98 -17.76
C ALA A 802 18.29 -9.87 -16.73
N ARG A 803 17.71 -8.67 -16.89
CA ARG A 803 17.70 -7.63 -15.84
C ARG A 803 16.69 -7.89 -14.70
N GLY A 804 15.95 -9.00 -14.75
CA GLY A 804 14.86 -9.33 -13.81
C GLY A 804 15.18 -10.41 -12.77
N THR A 805 16.38 -11.00 -12.77
CA THR A 805 16.90 -11.74 -11.61
C THR A 805 17.41 -10.71 -10.61
N GLY A 806 16.51 -10.17 -9.79
CA GLY A 806 16.83 -9.20 -8.76
C GLY A 806 16.88 -9.87 -7.40
N ILE A 807 17.84 -9.48 -6.57
CA ILE A 807 17.73 -9.71 -5.13
C ILE A 807 16.44 -9.01 -4.71
N SER A 808 15.49 -9.75 -4.13
CA SER A 808 14.30 -9.10 -3.59
C SER A 808 14.75 -8.07 -2.57
N ALA A 809 14.08 -6.93 -2.58
CA ALA A 809 14.05 -6.12 -1.37
C ALA A 809 13.62 -7.10 -0.26
N PRO A 810 14.35 -7.22 0.87
CA PRO A 810 13.93 -8.03 2.00
C PRO A 810 12.43 -7.89 2.22
N ALA A 811 11.71 -8.93 2.65
CA ALA A 811 10.28 -8.75 2.94
C ALA A 811 10.07 -7.59 3.95
N ASP A 812 11.05 -7.33 4.81
CA ASP A 812 11.13 -6.19 5.75
C ASP A 812 11.32 -4.83 5.06
N MET A 813 11.57 -4.80 3.75
CA MET A 813 11.68 -3.62 2.90
C MET A 813 10.39 -3.36 2.08
N VAL A 814 9.32 -4.15 2.16
CA VAL A 814 8.01 -3.85 1.51
C VAL A 814 7.16 -3.00 2.46
N PRO A 815 7.00 -1.68 2.25
CA PRO A 815 6.36 -0.76 3.21
C PRO A 815 5.03 -1.33 3.71
N MET A 816 4.80 -1.28 5.02
CA MET A 816 3.51 -1.66 5.56
C MET A 816 2.52 -0.56 5.16
N ALA A 817 1.72 -0.84 4.13
CA ALA A 817 0.72 0.10 3.67
C ALA A 817 -0.37 0.28 4.75
N PRO A 818 -0.94 1.48 4.91
CA PRO A 818 -2.06 1.74 5.82
C PRO A 818 -3.34 0.91 5.51
N ASP A 819 -3.39 0.27 4.34
CA ASP A 819 -4.52 -0.56 3.85
C ASP A 819 -4.61 -1.94 4.53
N TYR A 820 -3.69 -2.27 5.44
CA TYR A 820 -3.67 -3.53 6.20
C TYR A 820 -4.77 -3.64 7.27
N TYR A 821 -5.64 -2.63 7.41
CA TYR A 821 -6.87 -2.73 8.20
C TYR A 821 -8.13 -2.98 7.34
N ASN A 822 -8.01 -3.05 6.01
CA ASN A 822 -9.11 -3.43 5.14
C ASN A 822 -9.20 -4.97 5.02
N PRO A 823 -10.29 -5.61 5.49
CA PRO A 823 -10.48 -7.07 5.41
C PRO A 823 -10.20 -7.69 4.03
N ASP A 824 -10.58 -7.01 2.95
CA ASP A 824 -10.38 -7.50 1.58
C ASP A 824 -8.91 -7.49 1.17
N VAL A 825 -8.18 -6.43 1.53
CA VAL A 825 -6.74 -6.32 1.24
C VAL A 825 -5.95 -7.32 2.08
N ILE A 826 -6.31 -7.48 3.36
CA ILE A 826 -5.69 -8.47 4.25
C ILE A 826 -5.87 -9.88 3.69
N THR A 827 -7.09 -10.23 3.31
CA THR A 827 -7.39 -11.56 2.76
C THR A 827 -6.72 -11.77 1.41
N ASP A 828 -6.80 -10.83 0.48
CA ASP A 828 -6.17 -11.00 -0.84
C ASP A 828 -4.66 -11.24 -0.73
N ASN A 829 -3.98 -10.47 0.10
CA ASN A 829 -2.56 -10.66 0.34
C ASN A 829 -2.24 -11.99 1.06
N LEU A 830 -3.12 -12.46 1.97
CA LEU A 830 -2.99 -13.78 2.60
C LEU A 830 -3.02 -14.91 1.56
N PHE A 831 -3.84 -14.77 0.52
CA PHE A 831 -3.90 -15.70 -0.61
C PHE A 831 -2.85 -15.43 -1.70
N GLY A 832 -1.95 -14.47 -1.50
CA GLY A 832 -0.91 -14.13 -2.47
C GLY A 832 -1.44 -13.39 -3.70
N ILE A 833 -2.60 -12.73 -3.57
CA ILE A 833 -3.13 -11.79 -4.54
C ILE A 833 -2.68 -10.41 -4.10
N THR A 834 -1.79 -9.80 -4.86
CA THR A 834 -1.48 -8.41 -4.59
C THR A 834 -2.61 -7.55 -5.15
N THR A 835 -3.29 -6.80 -4.27
CA THR A 835 -4.02 -5.59 -4.68
C THR A 835 -2.98 -4.61 -5.19
N ARG A 836 -2.43 -4.88 -6.37
CA ARG A 836 -1.94 -3.78 -7.20
C ARG A 836 -3.10 -2.83 -7.30
N ASP A 837 -2.76 -1.55 -7.38
CA ASP A 837 -3.61 -0.54 -7.95
C ASP A 837 -3.94 -0.98 -9.41
N ARG A 838 -4.78 -2.00 -9.56
CA ARG A 838 -5.47 -2.40 -10.79
C ARG A 838 -6.60 -1.40 -11.06
N SER A 839 -6.46 -0.17 -10.56
CA SER A 839 -6.88 1.01 -11.31
C SER A 839 -6.33 0.97 -12.75
N GLN A 840 -5.28 0.20 -13.04
CA GLN A 840 -4.85 -0.17 -14.39
C GLN A 840 -5.00 -1.69 -14.67
N GLN A 841 -5.60 -2.05 -15.81
CA GLN A 841 -5.85 -3.44 -16.30
C GLN A 841 -7.12 -4.16 -15.81
N VAL A 842 -8.27 -3.51 -15.93
CA VAL A 842 -9.35 -4.16 -16.70
C VAL A 842 -8.90 -4.07 -18.15
N PRO A 843 -9.05 -5.08 -19.03
CA PRO A 843 -8.79 -4.89 -20.46
C PRO A 843 -9.65 -3.71 -20.91
N GLU A 844 -9.03 -2.55 -21.09
CA GLU A 844 -9.72 -1.37 -21.58
C GLU A 844 -10.25 -1.75 -22.95
N THR A 845 -11.57 -1.85 -23.07
CA THR A 845 -12.20 -1.97 -24.38
C THR A 845 -11.70 -0.75 -25.16
N PRO A 846 -10.96 -0.94 -26.27
CA PRO A 846 -10.31 0.18 -26.93
C PRO A 846 -11.37 1.19 -27.36
N ILE A 847 -11.16 2.46 -27.01
CA ILE A 847 -12.02 3.53 -27.49
C ILE A 847 -11.61 3.84 -28.92
N ARG A 848 -12.58 3.93 -29.84
CA ARG A 848 -12.30 4.36 -31.20
C ARG A 848 -11.98 5.85 -31.21
N VAL A 849 -10.86 6.23 -31.79
CA VAL A 849 -10.44 7.62 -31.89
C VAL A 849 -10.36 8.04 -33.36
N GLU A 850 -10.96 9.18 -33.68
CA GLU A 850 -10.97 9.77 -35.01
C GLU A 850 -10.49 11.22 -34.94
N VAL A 851 -9.92 11.72 -36.03
CA VAL A 851 -9.54 13.14 -36.17
C VAL A 851 -10.33 13.75 -37.31
N PHE A 852 -11.06 14.83 -37.02
CA PHE A 852 -11.85 15.60 -37.96
C PHE A 852 -11.24 17.00 -38.15
N ASN A 853 -10.84 17.30 -39.37
CA ASN A 853 -10.37 18.62 -39.76
C ASN A 853 -11.48 19.40 -40.46
N GLY A 854 -12.08 20.35 -39.74
CA GLY A 854 -13.26 21.10 -40.20
C GLY A 854 -13.80 22.05 -39.14
N ASP A 855 -14.85 22.77 -39.47
CA ASP A 855 -15.57 23.59 -38.49
C ASP A 855 -16.32 22.70 -37.48
N LEU A 856 -16.21 23.02 -36.18
CA LEU A 856 -16.87 22.28 -35.09
C LEU A 856 -18.41 22.23 -35.23
N LYS A 857 -18.99 23.07 -36.09
CA LYS A 857 -20.39 22.96 -36.51
C LYS A 857 -20.76 21.55 -36.97
N TRP A 858 -19.86 20.93 -37.74
CA TRP A 858 -20.09 19.68 -38.44
C TRP A 858 -19.62 18.44 -37.68
N SER A 859 -19.30 18.59 -36.39
CA SER A 859 -18.94 17.49 -35.51
C SER A 859 -20.05 16.45 -35.40
N ARG A 860 -19.66 15.16 -35.35
CA ARG A 860 -20.58 14.03 -35.36
C ARG A 860 -21.37 13.90 -34.05
N PHE A 861 -20.75 14.31 -32.94
CA PHE A 861 -21.29 14.19 -31.59
C PHE A 861 -21.37 15.56 -30.91
N PRO A 862 -22.06 15.68 -29.75
CA PRO A 862 -21.98 16.88 -28.92
C PRO A 862 -20.53 17.27 -28.63
N VAL A 863 -20.23 18.56 -28.72
CA VAL A 863 -18.86 19.08 -28.70
C VAL A 863 -18.43 19.43 -27.29
N MET A 864 -17.39 18.75 -26.79
CA MET A 864 -16.73 19.03 -25.54
C MET A 864 -15.74 20.19 -25.68
N ILE A 865 -15.91 21.19 -24.82
CA ILE A 865 -15.08 22.40 -24.71
C ILE A 865 -14.74 22.66 -23.24
N GLY A 866 -13.64 23.35 -22.96
CA GLY A 866 -13.26 23.69 -21.58
C GLY A 866 -13.36 25.18 -21.30
N HIS A 867 -13.78 25.54 -20.08
CA HIS A 867 -13.91 26.90 -19.57
C HIS A 867 -13.00 27.14 -18.38
N PHE A 868 -12.18 28.21 -18.43
CA PHE A 868 -11.39 28.64 -17.27
C PHE A 868 -12.24 29.50 -16.31
N GLN A 869 -11.95 29.38 -15.03
CA GLN A 869 -12.58 30.21 -14.00
C GLN A 869 -12.37 31.70 -14.31
N SER A 870 -13.44 32.48 -14.20
CA SER A 870 -13.46 33.93 -14.44
C SER A 870 -13.20 34.39 -15.89
N ASP A 871 -13.03 33.49 -16.86
CA ASP A 871 -12.91 33.88 -18.28
C ASP A 871 -14.28 34.22 -18.88
N GLY A 872 -14.32 34.91 -20.03
CA GLY A 872 -15.54 35.14 -20.82
C GLY A 872 -15.86 33.98 -21.77
N ILE A 873 -17.07 33.91 -22.35
CA ILE A 873 -17.34 32.99 -23.48
C ILE A 873 -16.69 33.58 -24.73
N VAL A 874 -15.56 33.01 -25.15
CA VAL A 874 -14.70 33.49 -26.24
C VAL A 874 -14.27 32.35 -27.17
N SER A 875 -13.69 32.70 -28.32
CA SER A 875 -13.10 31.75 -29.27
C SER A 875 -14.05 30.58 -29.61
N ALA A 876 -13.62 29.33 -29.42
CA ALA A 876 -14.42 28.16 -29.77
C ALA A 876 -15.71 28.04 -28.94
N GLU A 877 -15.71 28.49 -27.67
CA GLU A 877 -16.95 28.53 -26.87
C GLU A 877 -17.97 29.50 -27.46
N ARG A 878 -17.52 30.67 -27.93
CA ARG A 878 -18.39 31.67 -28.56
C ARG A 878 -18.97 31.18 -29.89
N THR A 879 -18.14 30.50 -30.68
CA THR A 879 -18.59 29.89 -31.94
C THR A 879 -19.63 28.80 -31.67
N LEU A 880 -19.38 27.92 -30.71
CA LEU A 880 -20.34 26.88 -30.32
C LEU A 880 -21.63 27.47 -29.74
N ASP A 881 -21.55 28.52 -28.94
CA ASP A 881 -22.71 29.25 -28.42
C ASP A 881 -23.58 29.83 -29.54
N THR A 882 -22.94 30.39 -30.58
CA THR A 882 -23.62 30.89 -31.78
C THR A 882 -24.36 29.77 -32.50
N TYR A 883 -23.75 28.60 -32.62
CA TYR A 883 -24.39 27.43 -33.25
C TYR A 883 -25.51 26.81 -32.41
N LEU A 884 -25.48 27.01 -31.09
CA LEU A 884 -26.48 26.54 -30.15
C LEU A 884 -27.58 27.57 -29.84
N GLY A 885 -27.57 28.72 -30.52
CA GLY A 885 -28.58 29.76 -30.38
C GLY A 885 -28.47 30.59 -29.10
N GLY A 886 -27.27 30.73 -28.52
CA GLY A 886 -27.02 31.56 -27.34
C GLY A 886 -27.17 30.83 -25.99
N LYS A 887 -27.45 29.52 -26.00
CA LYS A 887 -27.73 28.74 -24.80
C LYS A 887 -26.56 28.66 -23.81
N LEU A 888 -25.31 28.71 -24.27
CA LEU A 888 -24.14 28.73 -23.36
C LEU A 888 -24.06 30.08 -22.64
N PHE A 889 -24.31 31.16 -23.37
CA PHE A 889 -24.38 32.50 -22.79
C PHE A 889 -25.53 32.65 -21.79
N GLU A 890 -26.69 32.08 -22.06
CA GLU A 890 -27.82 32.04 -21.11
C GLU A 890 -27.43 31.36 -19.80
N HIS A 891 -26.82 30.16 -19.85
CA HIS A 891 -26.35 29.45 -18.65
C HIS A 891 -25.34 30.27 -17.83
N LYS A 892 -24.50 31.05 -18.51
CA LYS A 892 -23.55 31.95 -17.85
C LYS A 892 -24.20 33.15 -17.19
N GLN A 893 -25.21 33.76 -17.82
CA GLN A 893 -25.92 34.91 -17.24
C GLN A 893 -26.65 34.56 -15.94
N ILE A 894 -27.15 33.32 -15.83
CA ILE A 894 -27.86 32.85 -14.63
C ILE A 894 -26.93 32.22 -13.57
N GLY A 895 -25.61 32.23 -13.77
CA GLY A 895 -24.62 31.74 -12.81
C GLY A 895 -24.41 30.22 -12.78
N PHE A 896 -24.93 29.48 -13.76
CA PHE A 896 -24.81 28.02 -13.87
C PHE A 896 -23.87 27.61 -15.02
N TYR A 897 -22.65 28.15 -15.03
CA TYR A 897 -21.64 27.85 -16.04
C TYR A 897 -20.36 27.29 -15.39
N PRO A 898 -19.77 26.20 -15.92
CA PRO A 898 -18.63 25.51 -15.28
C PRO A 898 -17.43 26.41 -15.10
N GLY A 899 -16.74 26.31 -13.96
CA GLY A 899 -15.51 27.05 -13.70
C GLY A 899 -14.45 26.21 -13.01
N ASP A 900 -14.82 25.46 -11.96
CA ASP A 900 -13.88 24.67 -11.17
C ASP A 900 -13.60 23.30 -11.80
N ILE A 901 -12.50 22.66 -11.40
CA ILE A 901 -12.17 21.29 -11.86
C ILE A 901 -13.29 20.32 -11.42
N GLY A 902 -13.78 19.52 -12.36
CA GLY A 902 -14.90 18.60 -12.16
C GLY A 902 -16.29 19.20 -12.44
N ASP A 903 -16.41 20.53 -12.55
CA ASP A 903 -17.66 21.15 -12.99
C ASP A 903 -17.95 20.83 -14.45
N SER A 904 -19.22 20.68 -14.78
CA SER A 904 -19.65 20.52 -16.18
C SER A 904 -21.10 20.94 -16.40
N VAL A 905 -21.41 21.35 -17.62
CA VAL A 905 -22.79 21.55 -18.09
C VAL A 905 -22.96 20.86 -19.44
N ILE A 906 -24.12 20.23 -19.62
CA ILE A 906 -24.47 19.50 -20.84
C ILE A 906 -25.66 20.18 -21.47
N ILE A 907 -25.51 20.58 -22.72
CA ILE A 907 -26.58 21.13 -23.55
C ILE A 907 -26.79 20.16 -24.70
N PHE A 908 -28.01 19.70 -24.90
CA PHE A 908 -28.35 18.79 -25.99
C PHE A 908 -29.59 19.29 -26.72
N ASP A 909 -29.53 19.32 -28.05
CA ASP A 909 -30.63 19.69 -28.92
C ASP A 909 -30.48 18.97 -30.27
N GLU A 910 -31.32 17.96 -30.49
CA GLU A 910 -31.30 17.13 -31.70
C GLU A 910 -31.60 17.90 -32.99
N ASN A 911 -32.16 19.11 -32.89
CA ASN A 911 -32.48 19.97 -34.03
C ASN A 911 -31.35 20.95 -34.39
N GLN A 912 -30.24 20.96 -33.64
CA GLN A 912 -29.10 21.83 -33.89
C GLN A 912 -27.88 21.07 -34.42
N THR A 913 -26.94 21.80 -35.01
CA THR A 913 -25.72 21.26 -35.60
C THR A 913 -24.55 22.13 -35.13
N PRO A 914 -23.73 21.67 -34.16
CA PRO A 914 -23.69 20.30 -33.62
C PRO A 914 -24.88 20.02 -32.69
N THR A 915 -25.13 18.75 -32.39
CA THR A 915 -26.31 18.29 -31.60
C THR A 915 -26.24 18.65 -30.11
N GLY A 916 -25.15 19.27 -29.65
CA GLY A 916 -25.00 19.71 -28.28
C GLY A 916 -23.60 20.19 -27.93
N ALA A 917 -23.42 20.55 -26.65
CA ALA A 917 -22.15 20.91 -26.04
C ALA A 917 -21.99 20.23 -24.68
N VAL A 918 -20.73 19.88 -24.36
CA VAL A 918 -20.30 19.48 -23.01
C VAL A 918 -19.24 20.47 -22.56
N VAL A 919 -19.61 21.43 -21.72
CA VAL A 919 -18.61 22.38 -21.18
C VAL A 919 -18.04 21.81 -19.91
N ILE A 920 -16.71 21.77 -19.80
CA ILE A 920 -15.99 21.29 -18.62
C ILE A 920 -15.25 22.45 -17.94
N GLY A 921 -15.24 22.50 -16.61
CA GLY A 921 -14.46 23.48 -15.86
C GLY A 921 -12.98 23.13 -15.86
N LEU A 922 -12.12 24.13 -16.10
CA LEU A 922 -10.67 23.99 -16.16
C LEU A 922 -9.96 24.62 -14.95
N GLY A 923 -10.72 25.13 -13.98
CA GLY A 923 -10.17 25.81 -12.81
C GLY A 923 -9.41 27.08 -13.18
N ASN A 924 -8.42 27.42 -12.37
CA ASN A 924 -7.52 28.55 -12.63
C ASN A 924 -6.44 28.17 -13.66
N LYS A 925 -6.02 29.15 -14.47
CA LYS A 925 -5.03 28.95 -15.55
C LYS A 925 -3.69 28.40 -15.07
N ASP A 926 -3.30 28.69 -13.83
CA ASP A 926 -2.03 28.25 -13.24
C ASP A 926 -2.08 26.83 -12.65
N VAL A 927 -3.27 26.23 -12.54
CA VAL A 927 -3.51 24.94 -11.87
C VAL A 927 -3.76 23.80 -12.86
N LEU A 928 -4.02 24.11 -14.14
CA LEU A 928 -4.38 23.09 -15.13
C LEU A 928 -3.16 22.23 -15.53
N THR A 929 -3.07 21.02 -14.99
CA THR A 929 -2.18 19.95 -15.47
C THR A 929 -2.99 18.86 -16.22
N GLY A 930 -2.28 17.87 -16.78
CA GLY A 930 -2.94 16.73 -17.44
C GLY A 930 -3.84 15.93 -16.49
N TYR A 931 -3.51 15.89 -15.20
CA TYR A 931 -4.31 15.20 -14.19
C TYR A 931 -5.66 15.90 -13.95
N GLU A 932 -5.67 17.22 -13.77
CA GLU A 932 -6.89 18.00 -13.55
C GLU A 932 -7.78 17.98 -14.80
N LEU A 933 -7.18 18.07 -16.00
CA LEU A 933 -7.92 17.93 -17.26
C LEU A 933 -8.58 16.55 -17.36
N ALA A 934 -7.85 15.47 -17.05
CA ALA A 934 -8.42 14.12 -17.05
C ALA A 934 -9.56 13.97 -16.02
N ASN A 935 -9.45 14.58 -14.85
CA ASN A 935 -10.49 14.57 -13.82
C ASN A 935 -11.75 15.35 -14.27
N SER A 936 -11.59 16.55 -14.84
CA SER A 936 -12.72 17.31 -15.40
C SER A 936 -13.43 16.56 -16.52
N VAL A 937 -12.67 15.91 -17.41
CA VAL A 937 -13.24 15.08 -18.47
C VAL A 937 -13.96 13.87 -17.89
N GLU A 938 -13.39 13.16 -16.91
CA GLU A 938 -14.03 12.02 -16.25
C GLU A 938 -15.40 12.40 -15.66
N LYS A 939 -15.47 13.47 -14.85
CA LYS A 939 -16.72 13.90 -14.23
C LYS A 939 -17.75 14.37 -15.25
N ALA A 940 -17.31 15.06 -16.30
CA ALA A 940 -18.19 15.51 -17.37
C ALA A 940 -18.79 14.34 -18.17
N VAL A 941 -18.00 13.31 -18.49
CA VAL A 941 -18.46 12.12 -19.20
C VAL A 941 -19.44 11.31 -18.34
N LEU A 942 -19.20 11.19 -17.03
CA LEU A 942 -20.16 10.56 -16.12
C LEU A 942 -21.48 11.34 -16.09
N ARG A 943 -21.42 12.66 -15.99
CA ARG A 943 -22.60 13.52 -16.02
C ARG A 943 -23.34 13.41 -17.37
N TYR A 944 -22.60 13.26 -18.47
CA TYR A 944 -23.13 13.08 -19.82
C TYR A 944 -23.91 11.77 -19.95
N ALA A 945 -23.34 10.66 -19.44
CA ALA A 945 -24.02 9.37 -19.41
C ALA A 945 -25.30 9.42 -18.55
N LEU A 946 -25.24 10.06 -17.38
CA LEU A 946 -26.40 10.28 -16.50
C LEU A 946 -27.48 11.11 -17.19
N PHE A 947 -27.10 12.23 -17.84
CA PHE A 947 -28.02 13.09 -18.57
C PHE A 947 -28.81 12.29 -19.61
N PHE A 948 -28.15 11.48 -20.43
CA PHE A 948 -28.84 10.69 -21.44
C PHE A 948 -29.75 9.63 -20.82
N ARG A 949 -29.30 8.91 -19.79
CA ARG A 949 -30.13 7.92 -19.09
C ARG A 949 -31.42 8.57 -18.56
N ASP A 950 -31.29 9.74 -17.94
CA ASP A 950 -32.39 10.39 -17.22
C ASP A 950 -33.35 11.14 -18.15
N THR A 951 -32.85 11.72 -19.26
CA THR A 951 -33.66 12.53 -20.17
C THR A 951 -34.16 11.81 -21.41
N GLN A 952 -33.51 10.71 -21.83
CA GLN A 952 -33.86 9.97 -23.05
C GLN A 952 -33.83 8.43 -22.89
N PRO A 953 -34.37 7.83 -21.81
CA PRO A 953 -34.24 6.41 -21.53
C PRO A 953 -34.65 5.52 -22.74
N GLY A 954 -33.83 4.52 -23.07
CA GLY A 954 -34.12 3.54 -24.13
C GLY A 954 -34.01 3.99 -25.60
N LYS A 955 -33.68 5.26 -25.90
CA LYS A 955 -33.43 5.69 -27.30
C LYS A 955 -31.96 5.50 -27.70
N GLU A 956 -31.66 4.66 -28.69
CA GLU A 956 -30.31 4.62 -29.30
C GLU A 956 -30.14 5.82 -30.24
N THR A 957 -29.32 6.79 -29.85
CA THR A 957 -28.93 7.93 -30.70
C THR A 957 -27.41 7.93 -30.89
N PRO A 958 -26.88 8.36 -32.05
CA PRO A 958 -25.43 8.44 -32.26
C PRO A 958 -24.72 9.30 -31.20
N ALA A 959 -25.39 10.34 -30.69
CA ALA A 959 -24.88 11.19 -29.62
C ALA A 959 -24.55 10.42 -28.32
N ARG A 960 -25.22 9.31 -28.02
CA ARG A 960 -24.95 8.50 -26.82
C ARG A 960 -23.66 7.68 -26.92
N GLN A 961 -23.20 7.43 -28.14
CA GLN A 961 -22.09 6.51 -28.39
C GLN A 961 -20.74 7.22 -28.50
N GLY A 962 -20.72 8.55 -28.61
CA GLY A 962 -19.49 9.31 -28.79
C GLY A 962 -19.54 10.76 -28.31
N ILE A 963 -18.36 11.37 -28.23
CA ILE A 963 -18.17 12.79 -27.91
C ILE A 963 -17.16 13.36 -28.91
N SER A 964 -17.44 14.56 -29.43
CA SER A 964 -16.49 15.33 -30.24
C SER A 964 -15.79 16.29 -29.32
N THR A 965 -14.48 16.51 -29.46
CA THR A 965 -13.72 17.36 -28.53
C THR A 965 -12.71 18.20 -29.27
N LEU A 966 -12.50 19.43 -28.79
CA LEU A 966 -11.34 20.21 -29.19
C LEU A 966 -10.09 19.73 -28.44
N LEU A 967 -8.93 20.28 -28.79
CA LEU A 967 -7.68 20.09 -28.06
C LEU A 967 -7.68 20.93 -26.76
N VAL A 968 -8.58 20.58 -25.84
CA VAL A 968 -8.90 21.36 -24.63
C VAL A 968 -7.65 21.55 -23.76
N GLY A 969 -7.41 22.79 -23.34
CA GLY A 969 -6.23 23.17 -22.54
C GLY A 969 -4.93 23.35 -23.35
N SER A 970 -4.88 22.90 -24.61
CA SER A 970 -3.71 23.13 -25.47
C SER A 970 -3.61 24.61 -25.90
N ALA A 971 -2.37 25.09 -26.09
CA ALA A 971 -2.01 26.49 -26.37
C ALA A 971 -2.20 27.48 -25.20
N TYR A 972 -3.44 27.84 -24.84
CA TYR A 972 -3.70 28.93 -23.88
C TYR A 972 -3.51 28.51 -22.41
N GLY A 973 -3.69 27.22 -22.09
CA GLY A 973 -3.51 26.64 -20.76
C GLY A 973 -2.10 26.11 -20.46
N ARG A 974 -1.10 26.42 -21.31
CA ARG A 974 0.30 25.93 -21.22
C ARG A 974 0.50 24.40 -21.24
N LEU A 975 -0.56 23.61 -21.40
CA LEU A 975 -0.46 22.17 -21.57
C LEU A 975 0.07 21.81 -22.96
N PRO A 976 1.12 20.96 -23.07
CA PRO A 976 1.54 20.40 -24.35
C PRO A 976 0.38 19.67 -25.04
N MET A 977 0.25 19.82 -26.36
CA MET A 977 -0.84 19.18 -27.12
C MET A 977 -0.88 17.65 -26.90
N ALA A 978 0.29 17.01 -26.81
CA ALA A 978 0.40 15.58 -26.50
C ALA A 978 -0.22 15.22 -25.15
N GLU A 979 0.01 16.03 -24.12
CA GLU A 979 -0.55 15.81 -22.78
C GLU A 979 -2.06 16.09 -22.74
N SER A 980 -2.53 17.10 -23.47
CA SER A 980 -3.98 17.38 -23.63
C SER A 980 -4.72 16.21 -24.27
N VAL A 981 -4.26 15.74 -25.44
CA VAL A 981 -4.84 14.58 -26.15
C VAL A 981 -4.85 13.34 -25.25
N ARG A 982 -3.73 13.07 -24.58
CA ARG A 982 -3.58 11.94 -23.66
C ARG A 982 -4.56 12.02 -22.49
N SER A 983 -4.65 13.18 -21.84
CA SER A 983 -5.47 13.40 -20.65
C SER A 983 -6.97 13.28 -20.94
N ILE A 984 -7.39 13.77 -22.11
CA ILE A 984 -8.78 13.62 -22.57
C ILE A 984 -9.13 12.14 -22.73
N ILE A 985 -8.27 11.35 -23.39
CA ILE A 985 -8.52 9.90 -23.57
C ILE A 985 -8.58 9.19 -22.22
N ILE A 986 -7.63 9.48 -21.32
CA ILE A 986 -7.60 8.91 -19.96
C ILE A 986 -8.89 9.25 -19.20
N GLY A 987 -9.36 10.49 -19.24
CA GLY A 987 -10.59 10.91 -18.57
C GLY A 987 -11.82 10.14 -19.06
N VAL A 988 -11.96 9.96 -20.39
CA VAL A 988 -13.06 9.17 -20.97
C VAL A 988 -12.97 7.70 -20.56
N GLN A 989 -11.78 7.09 -20.60
CA GLN A 989 -11.58 5.69 -20.21
C GLN A 989 -11.87 5.47 -18.72
N ARG A 990 -11.46 6.39 -17.84
CA ARG A 990 -11.81 6.36 -16.41
C ARG A 990 -13.32 6.41 -16.19
N ALA A 991 -14.01 7.30 -16.89
CA ALA A 991 -15.47 7.39 -16.82
C ALA A 991 -16.15 6.10 -17.31
N ASN A 992 -15.70 5.55 -18.45
CA ASN A 992 -16.20 4.29 -18.98
C ASN A 992 -15.99 3.13 -18.01
N LYS A 993 -14.85 3.08 -17.32
CA LYS A 993 -14.57 2.07 -16.31
C LYS A 993 -15.58 2.13 -15.15
N ILE A 994 -15.91 3.34 -14.68
CA ILE A 994 -16.92 3.56 -13.65
C ILE A 994 -18.31 3.15 -14.16
N ILE A 995 -18.68 3.56 -15.37
CA ILE A 995 -19.96 3.21 -16.02
C ILE A 995 -20.14 1.69 -16.11
N LEU A 996 -19.14 0.98 -16.62
CA LEU A 996 -19.15 -0.48 -16.76
C LEU A 996 -19.17 -1.20 -15.40
N GLY A 997 -18.48 -0.64 -14.39
CA GLY A 997 -18.42 -1.20 -13.04
C GLY A 997 -19.73 -1.07 -12.24
N MET A 998 -20.58 -0.11 -12.56
CA MET A 998 -21.85 0.12 -11.85
C MET A 998 -22.95 -0.90 -12.19
N GLY A 999 -22.83 -1.66 -13.28
CA GLY A 999 -23.85 -2.67 -13.67
C GLY A 999 -25.25 -2.10 -13.89
N SER A 1000 -25.34 -0.82 -14.30
CA SER A 1000 -26.60 -0.07 -14.51
C SER A 1000 -26.87 0.19 -16.00
N ASP A 1001 -27.98 0.82 -16.35
CA ASP A 1001 -28.37 1.16 -17.75
C ASP A 1001 -27.50 2.26 -18.40
N LEU A 1002 -26.41 2.69 -17.75
CA LEU A 1002 -25.48 3.69 -18.27
C LEU A 1002 -24.67 3.13 -19.44
N GLN A 1003 -24.54 3.92 -20.51
CA GLN A 1003 -23.83 3.54 -21.72
C GLN A 1003 -22.42 4.16 -21.75
N PRO A 1004 -21.35 3.37 -22.00
CA PRO A 1004 -20.00 3.91 -22.13
C PRO A 1004 -19.82 4.67 -23.45
N ILE A 1005 -18.90 5.62 -23.47
CA ILE A 1005 -18.46 6.32 -24.68
C ILE A 1005 -17.56 5.40 -25.50
N THR A 1006 -17.97 5.07 -26.71
CA THR A 1006 -17.24 4.13 -27.59
C THR A 1006 -16.38 4.84 -28.63
N THR A 1007 -16.71 6.09 -28.97
CA THR A 1007 -16.02 6.87 -30.00
C THR A 1007 -15.67 8.27 -29.51
N LEU A 1008 -14.43 8.71 -29.74
CA LEU A 1008 -13.94 10.06 -29.48
C LEU A 1008 -13.47 10.71 -30.78
N GLU A 1009 -14.07 11.83 -31.17
CA GLU A 1009 -13.70 12.59 -32.37
C GLU A 1009 -12.93 13.86 -31.97
N PHE A 1010 -11.64 13.94 -32.27
CA PHE A 1010 -10.85 15.16 -32.08
C PHE A 1010 -11.09 16.11 -33.25
N VAL A 1011 -11.46 17.36 -32.96
CA VAL A 1011 -11.86 18.34 -33.96
C VAL A 1011 -10.92 19.54 -33.91
N ASP A 1012 -10.35 19.91 -35.06
CA ASP A 1012 -9.67 21.20 -35.21
C ASP A 1012 -9.92 21.81 -36.60
N TYR A 1013 -10.14 23.12 -36.60
CA TYR A 1013 -10.36 23.92 -37.79
C TYR A 1013 -9.11 24.04 -38.66
N TYR A 1014 -7.93 24.07 -38.04
CA TYR A 1014 -6.64 24.22 -38.69
C TYR A 1014 -6.01 22.86 -39.02
N GLN A 1015 -5.60 22.73 -40.27
CA GLN A 1015 -5.06 21.48 -40.82
C GLN A 1015 -3.78 21.02 -40.10
N ASP A 1016 -2.89 21.94 -39.71
CA ASP A 1016 -1.65 21.66 -38.98
C ASP A 1016 -1.93 21.03 -37.60
N ASN A 1017 -2.85 21.60 -36.82
CA ASN A 1017 -3.22 21.05 -35.51
C ASN A 1017 -3.86 19.66 -35.62
N ALA A 1018 -4.71 19.45 -36.63
CA ALA A 1018 -5.32 18.14 -36.89
C ALA A 1018 -4.25 17.09 -37.25
N TYR A 1019 -3.24 17.44 -38.06
CA TYR A 1019 -2.13 16.55 -38.36
C TYR A 1019 -1.26 16.24 -37.14
N GLU A 1020 -0.95 17.23 -36.30
CA GLU A 1020 -0.18 17.01 -35.08
C GLU A 1020 -0.94 16.14 -34.06
N CYS A 1021 -2.24 16.37 -33.88
CA CYS A 1021 -3.10 15.49 -33.09
C CYS A 1021 -3.09 14.04 -33.61
N TYR A 1022 -3.20 13.85 -34.93
CA TYR A 1022 -3.13 12.53 -35.55
C TYR A 1022 -1.79 11.83 -35.31
N LYS A 1023 -0.67 12.54 -35.40
CA LYS A 1023 0.67 11.99 -35.08
C LYS A 1023 0.77 11.53 -33.64
N ILE A 1024 0.28 12.34 -32.69
CA ILE A 1024 0.25 12.00 -31.26
C ILE A 1024 -0.58 10.72 -31.05
N LEU A 1025 -1.77 10.64 -31.63
CA LEU A 1025 -2.63 9.46 -31.51
C LEU A 1025 -2.00 8.21 -32.10
N ARG A 1026 -1.27 8.33 -33.23
CA ARG A 1026 -0.54 7.20 -33.82
C ARG A 1026 0.58 6.71 -32.90
N GLN A 1027 1.32 7.62 -32.27
CA GLN A 1027 2.34 7.26 -31.28
C GLN A 1027 1.73 6.56 -30.07
N LEU A 1028 0.58 7.04 -29.58
CA LEU A 1028 -0.16 6.41 -28.47
C LEU A 1028 -0.67 5.00 -28.84
N LYS A 1029 -1.12 4.78 -30.08
CA LYS A 1029 -1.52 3.45 -30.59
C LYS A 1029 -0.35 2.46 -30.64
N GLU A 1030 0.86 2.93 -30.96
CA GLU A 1030 2.05 2.09 -31.09
C GLU A 1030 2.66 1.73 -29.71
N ASP A 1031 2.44 2.55 -28.69
CA ASP A 1031 2.89 2.33 -27.31
C ASP A 1031 1.94 1.42 -26.51
N LYS A 1032 2.17 0.10 -26.60
CA LYS A 1032 1.32 -0.95 -26.00
C LYS A 1032 1.17 -0.90 -24.47
N ASN A 1033 1.91 -0.04 -23.77
CA ASN A 1033 1.97 0.00 -22.31
C ASN A 1033 1.26 1.20 -21.67
N THR A 1034 0.61 2.09 -22.45
CA THR A 1034 0.12 3.36 -21.87
C THR A 1034 -1.38 3.65 -22.02
N ILE A 1035 -2.03 3.41 -23.18
CA ILE A 1035 -3.47 3.70 -23.42
C ILE A 1035 -4.08 2.75 -24.49
N SER A 1036 -5.26 2.16 -24.25
CA SER A 1036 -5.96 1.31 -25.24
C SER A 1036 -6.88 2.10 -26.19
N ILE A 1037 -6.44 2.36 -27.42
CA ILE A 1037 -7.23 3.05 -28.48
C ILE A 1037 -7.27 2.30 -29.82
N GLU A 1038 -8.35 2.47 -30.56
CA GLU A 1038 -8.48 2.10 -31.98
C GLU A 1038 -8.48 3.38 -32.84
N LEU A 1039 -7.33 3.76 -33.40
CA LEU A 1039 -7.22 4.94 -34.29
C LEU A 1039 -7.70 4.62 -35.71
N ARG A 1040 -8.62 5.44 -36.25
CA ARG A 1040 -8.97 5.46 -37.67
C ARG A 1040 -7.80 5.99 -38.51
N GLU A 1041 -7.40 5.25 -39.53
CA GLU A 1041 -6.16 5.49 -40.31
C GLU A 1041 -6.15 6.78 -41.17
N GLU A 1042 -7.26 7.51 -41.25
CA GLU A 1042 -7.40 8.72 -42.07
C GLU A 1042 -7.99 9.88 -41.26
N ILE A 1043 -7.48 11.09 -41.49
CA ILE A 1043 -8.07 12.33 -40.98
C ILE A 1043 -9.27 12.69 -41.87
N GLU A 1044 -10.47 12.74 -41.27
CA GLU A 1044 -11.69 13.13 -41.97
C GLU A 1044 -11.69 14.64 -42.23
N ARG A 1045 -11.96 15.05 -43.47
CA ARG A 1045 -11.98 16.48 -43.84
C ARG A 1045 -13.42 16.94 -44.01
N GLY A 1046 -13.79 17.98 -43.27
CA GLY A 1046 -15.12 18.58 -43.30
C GLY A 1046 -15.14 19.99 -43.87
N PHE A 1047 -16.34 20.54 -43.97
CA PHE A 1047 -16.55 21.92 -44.38
C PHE A 1047 -15.90 22.91 -43.39
N GLY A 1048 -15.35 23.99 -43.93
CA GLY A 1048 -14.73 25.05 -43.14
C GLY A 1048 -13.26 24.85 -42.80
N ASN A 1049 -12.64 23.70 -43.11
CA ASN A 1049 -11.21 23.50 -42.85
C ASN A 1049 -10.32 24.62 -43.42
N ARG A 1050 -9.23 24.95 -42.71
CA ARG A 1050 -8.24 25.94 -43.15
C ARG A 1050 -6.83 25.39 -43.10
N SER A 1051 -6.07 25.73 -44.12
CA SER A 1051 -4.60 25.63 -44.11
C SER A 1051 -4.01 27.00 -43.78
N ARG A 1052 -2.99 27.03 -42.91
CA ARG A 1052 -2.22 28.26 -42.62
C ARG A 1052 -0.72 27.99 -42.82
N LEU A 1053 0.00 29.01 -43.29
CA LEU A 1053 1.46 28.98 -43.37
C LEU A 1053 2.03 29.31 -41.99
N LEU A 1054 2.64 28.32 -41.34
CA LEU A 1054 3.43 28.53 -40.13
C LEU A 1054 4.86 28.92 -40.54
N ARG A 1055 5.27 30.16 -40.23
CA ARG A 1055 6.69 30.52 -40.26
C ARG A 1055 7.27 30.17 -38.90
N GLU A 1056 7.76 28.95 -38.72
CA GLU A 1056 8.59 28.64 -37.56
C GLU A 1056 9.85 29.51 -37.62
N GLU A 1057 10.07 30.36 -36.61
CA GLU A 1057 11.41 30.88 -36.33
C GLU A 1057 12.25 29.74 -35.75
N SER A 1058 12.57 28.74 -36.57
CA SER A 1058 13.60 27.78 -36.19
C SER A 1058 14.94 28.52 -36.17
N ARG A 1059 15.64 28.50 -35.04
CA ARG A 1059 17.07 28.83 -34.97
C ARG A 1059 17.90 27.71 -35.61
N SER A 1060 17.56 27.32 -36.83
CA SER A 1060 18.32 26.38 -37.65
C SER A 1060 18.99 27.16 -38.77
N TRP A 1061 20.26 26.88 -39.05
CA TRP A 1061 21.04 27.65 -40.03
C TRP A 1061 20.71 27.32 -41.50
N TRP A 1062 19.87 26.31 -41.74
CA TRP A 1062 19.23 26.06 -43.05
C TRP A 1062 17.75 25.73 -42.88
N GLN A 1063 16.92 26.27 -43.77
CA GLN A 1063 15.57 25.76 -44.02
C GLN A 1063 15.67 24.70 -45.13
N SER A 1064 15.34 23.46 -44.81
CA SER A 1064 15.35 22.36 -45.78
C SER A 1064 14.20 22.53 -46.78
N MET A 1065 14.54 22.92 -48.01
CA MET A 1065 13.67 22.68 -49.16
C MET A 1065 13.78 21.21 -49.56
N THR A 1066 12.66 20.51 -49.64
CA THR A 1066 12.56 19.31 -50.49
C THR A 1066 11.17 19.24 -51.10
N THR A 1067 11.18 18.99 -52.41
CA THR A 1067 10.07 18.80 -53.35
C THR A 1067 9.13 17.66 -53.02
#